data_AF-A0A9P8EDM6-F1
#
_entry.id   AF-A0A9P8EDM6-F1
#
_cell.length_a   1.000
_cell.length_b   1.000
_cell.length_c   1.000
_cell.angle_alpha   90.00
_cell.angle_beta   90.00
_cell.angle_gamma   90.00
#
_symmetry.space_group_name_H-M   'P 1'
#
loop_
_entity.id
_entity.type
_entity.pdbx_description
1 polymer ?
#
loop_
_entity_poly.entity_id
_entity_poly.type
_entity_poly.pdbx_seq_one_letter_code
_entity_poly.pdbx_strand_id
1 'polypeptide(L)'
;MPHFDSPERPSEEVFDPKIHLDYSSPTKVYPLADLKLEPREFSTPIAATAPFQLLTEEGVLAYRRALFAPEVLDECAVSPYPNTLIVRDAAKKSKFLHDFWNHPETLNILSGLMQAPLVPIFKIEEGFVSVQTNSAKDLEEMKKEISIEPDHRLIEMSEEEKNANPLESGSIIPWHFDSYPYACIIMLSHTDGMIGGETFIKCGDGTITKVEGPKYGCAYIIQGGILEHLASRAKGVKERIASVASFRANVDGFYDISFTTNTRPMTNTRDLHREWAEYRLKVLKKEIEATLERVRNNQISTEDFHIFGKRQVGYMQQTYRQMVPHGLIDQTIENHGNYGYYHADRIWENIRKCDGFETLLAAAREMEDTWDPARDYQGDLIASRLSLKRGKVLQGQLGRVIPSANPWQEYSMGDELLRQGQRELFLGWSDYFGFSSLVTLDTSAVVVSVTDEAWRQIYHRMFTMQDKTEQVKCDETHPVCLNCAKRKSDCTYKSKYQWCTVVTPETQDHPEPRERENQQDHPSATAPGCDQDAMQQAKLANSSSLAAVHSNEHIELYGAALDTMLESWNAETTCAWIPPDPISVWQMSLGTFTAQVPSSRDTELIDFYLDKVAPLFCCYAASDKNPFYHLIAKAWNSEHKFTKYAAVIRASQSLAAVFMSARESSLRSVAKSLQKEAQGHIDYLSSTEGYDAMTFLALHLLGASAMYSQDVAYWHVVAAKLQNILSLDALGSNNQTTIIRLHERERQFFWGLHMYNHLHTTFVENHLSLPSIQIPERYLEDITGIRRYPHPYTGVSSHITFALLTVGKLIKRQRKLAVSRSFATEQQIQDIRALISEANELETMLLAQNVPGPEEIEDPNDEVTPVEHLVKMAECHRNAALLQLYRVFPDVLRRRLGLDGIPISTEGFTLRLALRILDTLTSIPSQSGTTPFQTVLLLAMSSELKFASHVPDMDQTSHDIRIANAREWTVTRLSEAQCKIPGQRLYTLLKKVRRMWAQLDVAGPFDVVFWLDYMM
;
A
#
# COMPACT_ATOMS: atom_id res chain seq x y z
N MET A 1 60.16 -39.10 33.37
CA MET A 1 60.42 -37.76 32.79
C MET A 1 59.53 -36.77 33.52
N PRO A 2 59.99 -35.55 33.83
CA PRO A 2 59.16 -34.56 34.49
C PRO A 2 58.01 -34.14 33.58
N HIS A 3 56.88 -33.73 34.18
CA HIS A 3 55.83 -33.03 33.44
C HIS A 3 56.43 -31.74 32.87
N PHE A 4 56.19 -31.48 31.59
CA PHE A 4 56.25 -30.12 31.08
C PHE A 4 54.98 -29.43 31.56
N ASP A 5 55.11 -28.64 32.61
CA ASP A 5 54.12 -27.62 32.91
C ASP A 5 53.99 -26.73 31.66
N SER A 6 52.77 -26.60 31.16
CA SER A 6 52.48 -25.60 30.14
C SER A 6 52.78 -24.23 30.76
N PRO A 7 53.47 -23.31 30.07
CA PRO A 7 53.75 -22.00 30.64
C PRO A 7 52.43 -21.37 31.07
N GLU A 8 52.33 -21.01 32.36
CA GLU A 8 51.16 -20.34 32.90
C GLU A 8 50.91 -19.09 32.06
N ARG A 9 49.67 -18.97 31.57
CA ARG A 9 49.27 -17.82 30.76
C ARG A 9 49.50 -16.56 31.59
N PRO A 10 50.03 -15.47 31.02
CA PRO A 10 49.96 -14.18 31.68
C PRO A 10 48.49 -13.91 32.00
N SER A 11 48.14 -13.85 33.28
CA SER A 11 46.78 -13.51 33.68
C SER A 11 46.48 -12.09 33.20
N GLU A 12 45.33 -11.89 32.57
CA GLU A 12 44.85 -10.56 32.24
C GLU A 12 44.87 -9.67 33.49
N GLU A 13 45.34 -8.44 33.34
CA GLU A 13 45.45 -7.48 34.43
C GLU A 13 44.07 -7.07 34.94
N VAL A 14 43.93 -6.94 36.27
CA VAL A 14 42.66 -6.52 36.88
C VAL A 14 42.62 -5.00 36.93
N PHE A 15 41.56 -4.40 36.40
CA PHE A 15 41.40 -2.95 36.44
C PHE A 15 41.27 -2.42 37.89
N ASP A 16 42.28 -1.67 38.34
CA ASP A 16 42.25 -0.81 39.53
C ASP A 16 42.29 0.66 39.09
N PRO A 17 41.29 1.51 39.41
CA PRO A 17 41.29 2.92 39.03
C PRO A 17 42.46 3.71 39.64
N LYS A 18 43.03 3.29 40.78
CA LYS A 18 44.14 3.99 41.43
C LYS A 18 45.49 3.77 40.75
N ILE A 19 45.57 2.72 39.92
CA ILE A 19 46.77 2.38 39.14
C ILE A 19 46.61 2.88 37.71
N HIS A 20 45.42 2.72 37.13
CA HIS A 20 45.19 2.90 35.70
C HIS A 20 44.56 4.26 35.32
N LEU A 21 43.93 4.99 36.25
CA LEU A 21 43.37 6.33 35.96
C LEU A 21 44.28 7.45 36.48
N ASP A 22 44.41 8.50 35.67
CA ASP A 22 45.04 9.78 36.04
C ASP A 22 44.15 10.93 35.57
N TYR A 23 43.01 11.13 36.25
CA TYR A 23 42.04 12.13 35.82
C TYR A 23 42.50 13.56 36.15
N SER A 24 42.72 14.35 35.09
CA SER A 24 42.74 15.81 35.17
C SER A 24 41.57 16.39 34.38
N SER A 25 41.05 17.56 34.77
CA SER A 25 39.91 18.18 34.09
C SER A 25 40.34 18.83 32.76
N PRO A 26 39.53 18.80 31.68
CA PRO A 26 39.86 19.45 30.42
C PRO A 26 40.05 20.96 30.58
N THR A 27 40.99 21.52 29.83
CA THR A 27 41.26 22.97 29.80
C THR A 27 40.08 23.80 29.28
N LYS A 28 39.20 23.18 28.49
CA LYS A 28 38.04 23.80 27.86
C LYS A 28 36.94 22.76 27.62
N VAL A 29 35.68 23.19 27.74
CA VAL A 29 34.51 22.48 27.22
C VAL A 29 33.90 23.25 26.04
N TYR A 30 33.14 22.58 25.20
CA TYR A 30 32.43 23.14 24.06
C TYR A 30 30.92 22.99 24.28
N PRO A 31 30.24 24.02 24.80
CA PRO A 31 28.78 24.04 24.90
C PRO A 31 28.11 23.94 23.52
N LEU A 32 26.91 23.35 23.46
CA LEU A 32 26.09 23.33 22.25
C LEU A 32 25.84 24.74 21.69
N ALA A 33 25.56 25.70 22.58
CA ALA A 33 25.31 27.09 22.23
C ALA A 33 26.50 27.76 21.53
N ASP A 34 27.73 27.51 22.00
CA ASP A 34 28.97 28.07 21.43
C ASP A 34 29.23 27.51 20.01
N LEU A 35 28.89 26.25 19.79
CA LEU A 35 28.91 25.60 18.46
C LEU A 35 27.66 25.90 17.63
N LYS A 36 26.74 26.77 18.10
CA LYS A 36 25.46 27.12 17.47
C LYS A 36 24.56 25.91 17.16
N LEU A 37 24.76 24.81 17.89
CA LEU A 37 23.94 23.62 17.80
C LEU A 37 22.68 23.80 18.67
N GLU A 38 21.52 23.50 18.12
CA GLU A 38 20.26 23.61 18.87
C GLU A 38 20.18 22.52 19.95
N PRO A 39 19.83 22.88 21.21
CA PRO A 39 19.51 21.90 22.24
C PRO A 39 18.36 21.00 21.80
N ARG A 40 18.52 19.70 22.02
CA ARG A 40 17.48 18.67 21.81
C ARG A 40 16.98 18.17 23.16
N GLU A 41 15.77 17.61 23.19
CA GLU A 41 15.14 17.13 24.44
C GLU A 41 15.97 16.08 25.20
N PHE A 42 16.85 15.38 24.49
CA PHE A 42 17.72 14.30 24.99
C PHE A 42 19.22 14.66 25.01
N SER A 43 19.58 15.92 24.72
CA SER A 43 20.97 16.38 24.75
C SER A 43 21.29 17.13 26.04
N THR A 44 22.47 16.89 26.62
CA THR A 44 23.03 17.75 27.66
C THR A 44 23.62 19.05 27.07
N PRO A 45 23.89 20.10 27.87
CA PRO A 45 24.39 21.38 27.38
C PRO A 45 25.79 21.35 26.75
N ILE A 46 26.59 20.32 27.03
CA ILE A 46 27.97 20.16 26.57
C ILE A 46 27.98 19.28 25.32
N ALA A 47 28.49 19.80 24.20
CA ALA A 47 28.61 19.08 22.95
C ALA A 47 29.89 18.24 22.88
N ALA A 48 31.01 18.79 23.37
CA ALA A 48 32.31 18.15 23.40
C ALA A 48 33.21 18.69 24.52
N THR A 49 34.28 17.97 24.87
CA THR A 49 35.40 18.47 25.69
C THR A 49 36.65 18.71 24.83
N ALA A 50 37.56 19.55 25.31
CA ALA A 50 38.97 19.43 24.94
C ALA A 50 39.53 18.10 25.51
N PRO A 51 40.72 17.66 25.07
CA PRO A 51 41.40 16.54 25.68
C PRO A 51 41.66 16.75 27.18
N PHE A 52 41.61 15.66 27.92
CA PHE A 52 41.86 15.59 29.35
C PHE A 52 42.62 14.31 29.68
N GLN A 53 43.53 14.32 30.66
CA GLN A 53 44.21 13.08 31.05
C GLN A 53 43.18 12.13 31.67
N LEU A 54 43.21 10.86 31.26
CA LEU A 54 42.32 9.83 31.80
C LEU A 54 43.08 8.59 32.26
N LEU A 55 44.09 8.14 31.51
CA LEU A 55 44.90 6.97 31.83
C LEU A 55 46.30 7.36 32.31
N THR A 56 46.87 6.57 33.23
CA THR A 56 48.32 6.52 33.48
C THR A 56 49.05 5.83 32.32
N GLU A 57 50.39 5.86 32.31
CA GLU A 57 51.21 5.08 31.37
C GLU A 57 50.95 3.58 31.56
N GLU A 58 50.92 3.11 32.82
CA GLU A 58 50.51 1.75 33.18
C GLU A 58 49.09 1.42 32.68
N GLY A 59 48.16 2.36 32.80
CA GLY A 59 46.78 2.25 32.30
C GLY A 59 46.72 2.07 30.78
N VAL A 60 47.49 2.83 30.01
CA VAL A 60 47.56 2.66 28.54
C VAL A 60 48.20 1.33 28.18
N LEU A 61 49.27 0.91 28.86
CA LEU A 61 49.92 -0.38 28.60
C LEU A 61 48.99 -1.55 28.96
N ALA A 62 48.28 -1.51 30.09
CA ALA A 62 47.27 -2.50 30.46
C ALA A 62 46.15 -2.59 29.40
N TYR A 63 45.65 -1.44 28.93
CA TYR A 63 44.66 -1.36 27.85
C TYR A 63 45.18 -1.97 26.54
N ARG A 64 46.44 -1.68 26.15
CA ARG A 64 47.07 -2.25 24.95
C ARG A 64 47.33 -3.76 25.08
N ARG A 65 47.72 -4.27 26.26
CA ARG A 65 47.83 -5.72 26.54
C ARG A 65 46.49 -6.43 26.36
N ALA A 66 45.44 -5.88 26.96
CA ALA A 66 44.09 -6.43 26.87
C ALA A 66 43.56 -6.43 25.44
N LEU A 67 43.76 -5.32 24.71
CA LEU A 67 43.31 -5.15 23.33
C LEU A 67 44.07 -6.03 22.31
N PHE A 68 45.40 -6.15 22.47
CA PHE A 68 46.27 -6.86 21.54
C PHE A 68 46.60 -8.29 22.00
N ALA A 69 45.83 -8.84 22.94
CA ALA A 69 45.85 -10.25 23.25
C ALA A 69 45.48 -11.07 21.99
N PRO A 70 46.15 -12.20 21.69
CA PRO A 70 45.91 -12.97 20.46
C PRO A 70 44.44 -13.37 20.28
N GLU A 71 43.78 -13.82 21.35
CA GLU A 71 42.35 -14.20 21.35
C GLU A 71 41.40 -13.03 21.06
N VAL A 72 41.81 -11.79 21.35
CA VAL A 72 41.07 -10.59 20.94
C VAL A 72 41.33 -10.34 19.45
N LEU A 73 42.60 -10.28 19.03
CA LEU A 73 42.95 -9.99 17.65
C LEU A 73 42.41 -11.01 16.64
N ASP A 74 42.32 -12.29 17.01
CA ASP A 74 41.86 -13.34 16.11
C ASP A 74 40.34 -13.39 15.94
N GLU A 75 39.56 -12.93 16.93
CA GLU A 75 38.09 -12.95 16.87
C GLU A 75 37.46 -11.56 16.66
N CYS A 76 38.17 -10.48 17.02
CA CYS A 76 37.62 -9.11 17.10
C CYS A 76 38.18 -8.16 16.02
N ALA A 77 39.21 -8.55 15.26
CA ALA A 77 39.88 -7.65 14.31
C ALA A 77 39.36 -7.79 12.86
N VAL A 78 39.09 -6.67 12.21
CA VAL A 78 38.60 -6.55 10.83
C VAL A 78 39.27 -5.36 10.11
N SER A 79 39.35 -5.39 8.77
CA SER A 79 39.92 -4.28 7.97
C SER A 79 38.89 -3.76 6.94
N PRO A 80 37.91 -2.93 7.36
CA PRO A 80 36.82 -2.50 6.47
C PRO A 80 37.21 -1.44 5.45
N TYR A 81 38.33 -0.73 5.69
CA TYR A 81 38.93 0.25 4.78
C TYR A 81 40.42 -0.09 4.55
N PRO A 82 41.03 0.38 3.45
CA PRO A 82 42.47 0.25 3.28
C PRO A 82 43.26 0.92 4.41
N ASN A 83 44.38 0.32 4.82
CA ASN A 83 45.31 0.87 5.82
C ASN A 83 44.66 1.17 7.19
N THR A 84 43.56 0.49 7.52
CA THR A 84 42.78 0.75 8.74
C THR A 84 42.31 -0.57 9.36
N LEU A 85 43.00 -1.00 10.40
CA LEU A 85 42.61 -2.13 11.23
C LEU A 85 41.62 -1.64 12.30
N ILE A 86 40.51 -2.34 12.43
CA ILE A 86 39.48 -2.10 13.45
C ILE A 86 39.41 -3.30 14.37
N VAL A 87 39.45 -3.07 15.68
CA VAL A 87 39.19 -4.10 16.71
C VAL A 87 37.88 -3.74 17.41
N ARG A 88 36.94 -4.66 17.50
CA ARG A 88 35.59 -4.41 17.99
C ARG A 88 35.02 -5.68 18.65
N ASP A 89 34.19 -5.53 19.67
CA ASP A 89 33.75 -6.61 20.58
C ASP A 89 34.80 -7.07 21.61
N ALA A 90 35.91 -6.33 21.73
CA ALA A 90 37.05 -6.67 22.59
C ALA A 90 36.68 -6.85 24.09
N ALA A 91 35.77 -6.04 24.63
CA ALA A 91 35.31 -6.17 26.02
C ALA A 91 34.57 -7.48 26.32
N LYS A 92 34.09 -8.25 25.33
CA LYS A 92 33.58 -9.62 25.58
C LYS A 92 34.67 -10.61 25.94
N LYS A 93 35.88 -10.38 25.43
CA LYS A 93 37.05 -11.23 25.59
C LYS A 93 37.93 -10.75 26.76
N SER A 94 38.07 -9.44 26.89
CA SER A 94 38.81 -8.79 27.95
C SER A 94 37.91 -8.41 29.14
N LYS A 95 38.26 -8.89 30.33
CA LYS A 95 37.66 -8.40 31.58
C LYS A 95 38.16 -7.00 31.92
N PHE A 96 39.43 -6.68 31.64
CA PHE A 96 40.01 -5.35 31.90
C PHE A 96 39.23 -4.24 31.19
N LEU A 97 38.96 -4.40 29.89
CA LEU A 97 38.23 -3.42 29.08
C LEU A 97 36.78 -3.25 29.56
N HIS A 98 36.09 -4.36 29.86
CA HIS A 98 34.72 -4.33 30.37
C HIS A 98 34.63 -3.61 31.73
N ASP A 99 35.53 -3.97 32.66
CA ASP A 99 35.59 -3.37 33.99
C ASP A 99 35.95 -1.88 33.90
N PHE A 100 36.96 -1.50 33.09
CA PHE A 100 37.37 -0.11 32.86
C PHE A 100 36.19 0.79 32.46
N TRP A 101 35.42 0.37 31.45
CA TRP A 101 34.30 1.17 30.92
C TRP A 101 33.05 1.17 31.81
N ASN A 102 32.89 0.17 32.68
CA ASN A 102 31.75 0.07 33.61
C ASN A 102 32.08 0.50 35.05
N HIS A 103 33.34 0.81 35.37
CA HIS A 103 33.72 1.14 36.74
C HIS A 103 33.09 2.48 37.20
N PRO A 104 32.56 2.56 38.44
CA PRO A 104 31.92 3.77 38.94
C PRO A 104 32.79 5.03 38.86
N GLU A 105 34.12 4.92 39.06
CA GLU A 105 35.01 6.07 38.97
C GLU A 105 35.13 6.61 37.53
N THR A 106 35.30 5.73 36.53
CA THR A 106 35.28 6.08 35.10
C THR A 106 33.94 6.74 34.73
N LEU A 107 32.82 6.13 35.13
CA LEU A 107 31.49 6.65 34.83
C LEU A 107 31.21 7.98 35.52
N ASN A 108 31.69 8.20 36.75
CA ASN A 108 31.57 9.48 37.45
C ASN A 108 32.32 10.61 36.73
N ILE A 109 33.54 10.33 36.23
CA ILE A 109 34.33 11.29 35.43
C ILE A 109 33.55 11.69 34.18
N LEU A 110 33.14 10.72 33.35
CA LEU A 110 32.46 10.98 32.08
C LEU A 110 31.09 11.65 32.29
N SER A 111 30.34 11.25 33.33
CA SER A 111 29.06 11.85 33.70
C SER A 111 29.20 13.31 34.15
N GLY A 112 30.24 13.61 34.94
CA GLY A 112 30.53 14.97 35.39
C GLY A 112 30.87 15.91 34.23
N LEU A 113 31.68 15.44 33.27
CA LEU A 113 32.06 16.19 32.08
C LEU A 113 30.85 16.54 31.20
N MET A 114 29.95 15.59 30.98
CA MET A 114 28.78 15.79 30.13
C MET A 114 27.55 16.33 30.86
N GLN A 115 27.62 16.52 32.18
CA GLN A 115 26.55 17.03 33.04
C GLN A 115 25.27 16.16 33.03
N ALA A 116 25.41 14.85 32.84
CA ALA A 116 24.34 13.87 33.02
C ALA A 116 24.93 12.50 33.38
N PRO A 117 24.19 11.64 34.12
CA PRO A 117 24.61 10.26 34.35
C PRO A 117 24.74 9.52 33.00
N LEU A 118 25.94 9.04 32.69
CA LEU A 118 26.21 8.23 31.51
C LEU A 118 26.32 6.75 31.88
N VAL A 119 25.87 5.88 30.97
CA VAL A 119 26.07 4.42 31.05
C VAL A 119 26.46 3.90 29.66
N PRO A 120 27.29 2.84 29.57
CA PRO A 120 27.58 2.18 28.30
C PRO A 120 26.30 1.72 27.60
N ILE A 121 26.34 1.70 26.26
CA ILE A 121 25.20 1.32 25.40
C ILE A 121 24.94 -0.20 25.51
N PHE A 122 25.85 -1.03 25.00
CA PHE A 122 25.92 -2.48 25.18
C PHE A 122 27.34 -2.96 24.84
N LYS A 123 27.63 -4.23 25.15
CA LYS A 123 29.00 -4.70 25.36
C LYS A 123 29.89 -4.66 24.11
N ILE A 124 29.32 -4.87 22.92
CA ILE A 124 30.02 -4.68 21.62
C ILE A 124 30.65 -3.28 21.46
N GLU A 125 30.05 -2.24 22.05
CA GLU A 125 30.47 -0.84 21.93
C GLU A 125 31.36 -0.36 23.08
N GLU A 126 31.79 -1.26 23.96
CA GLU A 126 32.76 -0.98 25.03
C GLU A 126 34.19 -1.18 24.48
N GLY A 127 34.80 -0.11 23.97
CA GLY A 127 36.18 -0.15 23.50
C GLY A 127 36.35 -0.73 22.09
N PHE A 128 35.60 -0.21 21.12
CA PHE A 128 36.00 -0.29 19.71
C PHE A 128 37.34 0.46 19.54
N VAL A 129 38.21 0.01 18.63
CA VAL A 129 39.51 0.66 18.35
C VAL A 129 39.73 0.80 16.85
N SER A 130 40.17 1.99 16.45
CA SER A 130 40.75 2.25 15.13
C SER A 130 42.27 2.30 15.21
N VAL A 131 42.96 1.55 14.36
CA VAL A 131 44.41 1.51 14.21
C VAL A 131 44.77 1.87 12.77
N GLN A 132 45.60 2.90 12.59
CA GLN A 132 46.17 3.23 11.28
C GLN A 132 47.38 2.32 10.99
N THR A 133 47.38 1.66 9.83
CA THR A 133 48.42 0.68 9.41
C THR A 133 49.05 1.05 8.07
N ASN A 134 50.19 0.47 7.72
CA ASN A 134 50.86 0.70 6.43
C ASN A 134 50.48 -0.35 5.37
N SER A 135 50.20 -1.60 5.76
CA SER A 135 49.69 -2.63 4.86
C SER A 135 48.29 -2.28 4.35
N ALA A 136 48.05 -2.53 3.06
CA ALA A 136 46.87 -2.02 2.37
C ALA A 136 45.59 -2.82 2.66
N LYS A 137 45.64 -4.16 2.71
CA LYS A 137 44.46 -5.03 2.92
C LYS A 137 44.71 -6.39 3.61
N ASP A 138 45.95 -6.77 3.93
CA ASP A 138 46.21 -8.05 4.60
C ASP A 138 46.08 -7.91 6.13
N LEU A 139 45.07 -8.56 6.71
CA LEU A 139 44.79 -8.54 8.15
C LEU A 139 45.95 -9.15 8.96
N GLU A 140 46.62 -10.18 8.45
CA GLU A 140 47.73 -10.86 9.11
C GLU A 140 49.05 -10.08 8.99
N GLU A 141 49.18 -9.16 8.03
CA GLU A 141 50.25 -8.16 8.04
C GLU A 141 49.94 -7.03 9.02
N MET A 142 48.69 -6.51 9.01
CA MET A 142 48.24 -5.46 9.93
C MET A 142 48.41 -5.88 11.40
N LYS A 143 48.07 -7.13 11.75
CA LYS A 143 48.31 -7.72 13.08
C LYS A 143 49.80 -7.79 13.49
N LYS A 144 50.74 -7.72 12.54
CA LYS A 144 52.19 -7.71 12.81
C LYS A 144 52.76 -6.29 12.95
N GLU A 145 52.01 -5.26 12.54
CA GLU A 145 52.41 -3.85 12.69
C GLU A 145 52.17 -3.31 14.11
N ILE A 146 51.26 -3.93 14.87
CA ILE A 146 50.85 -3.53 16.22
C ILE A 146 51.75 -4.14 17.31
N SER A 147 51.97 -3.37 18.37
CA SER A 147 52.77 -3.75 19.54
C SER A 147 52.09 -3.28 20.83
N ILE A 148 52.34 -4.00 21.94
CA ILE A 148 51.89 -3.57 23.27
C ILE A 148 52.56 -2.25 23.65
N GLU A 149 53.88 -2.16 23.49
CA GLU A 149 54.63 -0.92 23.66
C GLU A 149 54.32 0.07 22.50
N PRO A 150 54.05 1.36 22.78
CA PRO A 150 53.86 2.39 21.76
C PRO A 150 55.12 2.65 20.91
N ASP A 151 54.95 2.85 19.60
CA ASP A 151 56.07 3.25 18.72
C ASP A 151 56.18 4.78 18.61
N HIS A 152 57.19 5.36 19.28
CA HIS A 152 57.45 6.80 19.32
C HIS A 152 58.18 7.36 18.08
N ARG A 153 58.43 6.54 17.04
CA ARG A 153 59.25 6.98 15.91
C ARG A 153 58.52 7.99 15.02
N LEU A 154 59.17 9.15 14.86
CA LEU A 154 58.79 10.16 13.90
C LEU A 154 59.11 9.70 12.46
N ILE A 155 58.23 10.04 11.53
CA ILE A 155 58.42 9.85 10.09
C ILE A 155 58.71 11.21 9.47
N GLU A 156 59.77 11.33 8.68
CA GLU A 156 60.06 12.56 7.94
C GLU A 156 58.94 12.85 6.93
N MET A 157 58.40 14.07 7.00
CA MET A 157 57.36 14.58 6.09
C MET A 157 57.94 15.62 5.14
N SER A 158 57.44 15.68 3.91
CA SER A 158 57.78 16.78 2.99
C SER A 158 57.20 18.12 3.48
N GLU A 159 57.75 19.25 3.02
CA GLU A 159 57.17 20.57 3.31
C GLU A 159 55.76 20.74 2.75
N GLU A 160 55.42 20.03 1.66
CA GLU A 160 54.06 20.01 1.10
C GLU A 160 53.12 19.26 2.04
N GLU A 161 53.56 18.15 2.64
CA GLU A 161 52.74 17.38 3.58
C GLU A 161 52.54 18.07 4.93
N LYS A 162 53.52 18.85 5.40
CA LYS A 162 53.40 19.67 6.63
C LYS A 162 52.40 20.82 6.47
N ASN A 163 52.30 21.36 5.25
CA ASN A 163 51.41 22.48 4.91
C ASN A 163 50.06 22.04 4.30
N ALA A 164 49.85 20.73 4.09
CA ALA A 164 48.62 20.20 3.51
C ALA A 164 47.42 20.40 4.44
N ASN A 165 46.27 20.79 3.89
CA ASN A 165 45.04 20.92 4.65
C ASN A 165 44.59 19.52 5.15
N PRO A 166 44.45 19.29 6.47
CA PRO A 166 44.01 17.98 7.00
C PRO A 166 42.62 17.55 6.53
N LEU A 167 41.76 18.50 6.12
CA LEU A 167 40.43 18.22 5.57
C LEU A 167 40.46 17.76 4.09
N GLU A 168 41.53 18.07 3.37
CA GLU A 168 41.75 17.67 1.97
C GLU A 168 42.66 16.43 1.84
N SER A 169 43.44 16.14 2.89
CA SER A 169 44.43 15.04 2.94
C SER A 169 43.83 13.64 3.16
N GLY A 170 42.49 13.53 3.14
CA GLY A 170 41.76 12.30 3.47
C GLY A 170 41.52 12.11 4.98
N SER A 171 40.55 11.25 5.30
CA SER A 171 40.07 10.99 6.66
C SER A 171 40.20 9.52 7.05
N ILE A 172 40.39 9.23 8.33
CA ILE A 172 40.25 7.87 8.87
C ILE A 172 38.76 7.52 8.97
N ILE A 173 37.97 8.47 9.48
CA ILE A 173 36.51 8.39 9.50
C ILE A 173 35.98 9.70 8.89
N PRO A 174 35.20 9.65 7.78
CA PRO A 174 34.72 10.85 7.09
C PRO A 174 33.69 11.62 7.93
N TRP A 175 33.19 12.74 7.40
CA TRP A 175 32.08 13.48 8.01
C TRP A 175 30.87 12.57 8.26
N HIS A 176 30.46 12.46 9.52
CA HIS A 176 29.36 11.60 9.96
C HIS A 176 28.76 12.07 11.28
N PHE A 177 27.60 11.51 11.63
CA PHE A 177 27.10 11.43 13.00
C PHE A 177 27.33 10.01 13.51
N ASP A 178 27.59 9.85 14.80
CA ASP A 178 27.64 8.52 15.42
C ASP A 178 26.26 7.86 15.40
N SER A 179 26.24 6.53 15.47
CA SER A 179 25.00 5.80 15.72
C SER A 179 24.54 5.86 17.17
N TYR A 180 25.34 6.41 18.10
CA TYR A 180 25.02 6.48 19.52
C TYR A 180 25.11 7.91 20.06
N PRO A 181 24.40 8.26 21.15
CA PRO A 181 24.27 9.65 21.57
C PRO A 181 25.58 10.28 22.06
N TYR A 182 26.44 9.52 22.74
CA TYR A 182 27.73 9.96 23.28
C TYR A 182 28.85 8.98 22.91
N ALA A 183 30.04 9.50 22.64
CA ALA A 183 31.26 8.73 22.42
C ALA A 183 32.42 9.32 23.23
N CYS A 184 33.15 8.47 23.95
CA CYS A 184 34.42 8.84 24.61
C CYS A 184 35.58 8.21 23.85
N ILE A 185 36.54 9.02 23.42
CA ILE A 185 37.67 8.61 22.58
C ILE A 185 38.97 8.78 23.37
N ILE A 186 39.74 7.70 23.50
CA ILE A 186 41.04 7.63 24.19
C ILE A 186 42.15 7.44 23.15
N MET A 187 43.24 8.21 23.27
CA MET A 187 44.44 8.03 22.45
C MET A 187 45.45 7.12 23.17
N LEU A 188 45.76 5.99 22.53
CA LEU A 188 46.69 4.98 23.05
C LEU A 188 48.08 5.06 22.40
N SER A 189 48.29 5.97 21.45
CA SER A 189 49.56 6.26 20.77
C SER A 189 50.16 7.59 21.21
N HIS A 190 51.47 7.75 21.04
CA HIS A 190 52.11 9.06 21.15
C HIS A 190 51.74 9.94 19.95
N THR A 191 51.55 11.24 20.21
CA THR A 191 51.13 12.22 19.22
C THR A 191 52.15 13.34 19.02
N ASP A 192 53.34 13.19 19.61
CA ASP A 192 54.47 14.09 19.40
C ASP A 192 54.87 14.07 17.91
N GLY A 193 54.91 15.23 17.27
CA GLY A 193 55.17 15.33 15.83
C GLY A 193 54.02 14.87 14.91
N MET A 194 52.87 14.46 15.46
CA MET A 194 51.68 14.11 14.66
C MET A 194 51.09 15.36 13.99
N ILE A 195 50.95 15.32 12.67
CA ILE A 195 50.20 16.31 11.89
C ILE A 195 48.95 15.61 11.34
N GLY A 196 47.77 16.19 11.59
CA GLY A 196 46.51 15.48 11.38
C GLY A 196 46.17 14.57 12.57
N GLY A 197 45.27 13.62 12.38
CA GLY A 197 44.78 12.71 13.43
C GLY A 197 43.75 13.32 14.39
N GLU A 198 43.40 14.60 14.24
CA GLU A 198 42.49 15.34 15.12
C GLU A 198 41.03 15.25 14.66
N THR A 199 40.13 15.71 15.55
CA THR A 199 38.69 15.70 15.32
C THR A 199 38.19 17.09 14.95
N PHE A 200 37.49 17.17 13.84
CA PHE A 200 36.85 18.40 13.35
C PHE A 200 35.34 18.29 13.57
N ILE A 201 34.73 19.34 14.11
CA ILE A 201 33.29 19.46 14.35
C ILE A 201 32.71 20.53 13.43
N LYS A 202 31.59 20.22 12.79
CA LYS A 202 30.80 21.17 12.01
C LYS A 202 29.77 21.83 12.91
N CYS A 203 29.86 23.15 13.02
CA CYS A 203 28.98 23.98 13.84
C CYS A 203 27.59 24.11 13.18
N GLY A 204 26.59 24.54 13.95
CA GLY A 204 25.21 24.64 13.47
C GLY A 204 24.98 25.68 12.35
N ASP A 205 25.95 26.57 12.09
CA ASP A 205 25.99 27.52 10.97
C ASP A 205 26.83 27.02 9.77
N GLY A 206 27.34 25.79 9.82
CA GLY A 206 28.18 25.19 8.79
C GLY A 206 29.69 25.51 8.91
N THR A 207 30.11 26.35 9.86
CA THR A 207 31.55 26.60 10.10
C THR A 207 32.24 25.38 10.73
N ILE A 208 33.53 25.18 10.47
CA ILE A 208 34.28 24.05 10.99
C ILE A 208 35.17 24.51 12.15
N THR A 209 35.03 23.87 13.30
CA THR A 209 35.89 24.05 14.48
C THR A 209 36.75 22.81 14.68
N LYS A 210 38.06 23.00 14.86
CA LYS A 210 39.00 21.93 15.24
C LYS A 210 38.95 21.74 16.76
N VAL A 211 38.78 20.49 17.20
CA VAL A 211 39.08 20.08 18.58
C VAL A 211 40.58 19.79 18.66
N GLU A 212 41.21 20.17 19.78
CA GLU A 212 42.61 19.82 20.04
C GLU A 212 42.76 18.29 20.07
N GLY A 213 43.80 17.75 19.42
CA GLY A 213 44.03 16.31 19.36
C GLY A 213 44.43 15.76 20.74
N PRO A 214 43.88 14.62 21.19
CA PRO A 214 44.30 14.00 22.45
C PRO A 214 45.76 13.53 22.38
N LYS A 215 46.48 13.74 23.49
CA LYS A 215 47.83 13.20 23.72
C LYS A 215 47.76 11.77 24.25
N TYR A 216 48.89 11.11 24.38
CA TYR A 216 49.00 9.77 24.97
C TYR A 216 48.30 9.68 26.34
N GLY A 217 47.38 8.72 26.50
CA GLY A 217 46.59 8.54 27.73
C GLY A 217 45.49 9.58 27.97
N CYS A 218 45.39 10.62 27.12
CA CYS A 218 44.28 11.55 27.15
C CYS A 218 43.03 10.97 26.48
N ALA A 219 41.87 11.42 26.97
CA ALA A 219 40.57 11.19 26.38
C ALA A 219 39.89 12.52 26.00
N TYR A 220 38.88 12.45 25.14
CA TYR A 220 37.89 13.51 24.96
C TYR A 220 36.51 12.86 24.73
N ILE A 221 35.44 13.54 25.15
CA ILE A 221 34.07 13.03 25.04
C ILE A 221 33.20 13.99 24.21
N ILE A 222 32.33 13.42 23.37
CA ILE A 222 31.50 14.13 22.39
C ILE A 222 30.07 13.58 22.38
N GLN A 223 29.08 14.43 22.04
CA GLN A 223 27.70 14.01 21.72
C GLN A 223 27.56 13.58 20.25
N GLY A 224 28.31 12.56 19.84
CA GLY A 224 28.48 12.20 18.42
C GLY A 224 27.20 11.96 17.63
N GLY A 225 26.12 11.49 18.28
CA GLY A 225 24.81 11.28 17.64
C GLY A 225 24.05 12.56 17.29
N ILE A 226 24.55 13.75 17.69
CA ILE A 226 23.92 15.03 17.36
C ILE A 226 24.85 16.08 16.74
N LEU A 227 26.16 15.82 16.68
CA LEU A 227 27.17 16.68 16.07
C LEU A 227 27.87 15.97 14.89
N GLU A 228 27.94 16.66 13.76
CA GLU A 228 28.62 16.15 12.57
C GLU A 228 30.13 16.34 12.73
N HIS A 229 30.90 15.26 12.65
CA HIS A 229 32.33 15.28 12.87
C HIS A 229 33.13 14.35 11.95
N LEU A 230 34.44 14.58 11.89
CA LEU A 230 35.40 13.87 11.06
C LEU A 230 36.71 13.67 11.84
N ALA A 231 37.35 12.52 11.64
CA ALA A 231 38.71 12.25 12.12
C ALA A 231 39.71 12.31 10.94
N SER A 232 40.61 13.30 10.95
CA SER A 232 41.64 13.45 9.90
C SER A 232 42.67 12.31 9.95
N ARG A 233 43.35 12.03 8.84
CA ARG A 233 44.49 11.07 8.87
C ARG A 233 45.69 11.66 9.59
N ALA A 234 46.39 10.83 10.36
CA ALA A 234 47.66 11.22 10.98
C ALA A 234 48.82 11.00 10.01
N LYS A 235 49.75 11.94 10.00
CA LYS A 235 51.08 11.88 9.36
C LYS A 235 52.16 12.23 10.39
N GLY A 236 53.41 11.93 10.05
CA GLY A 236 54.58 12.27 10.88
C GLY A 236 54.88 11.29 12.02
N VAL A 237 54.00 10.32 12.28
CA VAL A 237 54.16 9.26 13.28
C VAL A 237 53.92 7.88 12.68
N LYS A 238 54.52 6.85 13.28
CA LYS A 238 54.46 5.47 12.78
C LYS A 238 53.24 4.66 13.26
N GLU A 239 52.55 5.09 14.32
CA GLU A 239 51.27 4.51 14.75
C GLU A 239 50.24 5.59 15.12
N ARG A 240 48.95 5.26 14.97
CA ARG A 240 47.83 6.00 15.57
C ARG A 240 46.75 5.01 15.98
N ILE A 241 46.62 4.79 17.29
CA ILE A 241 45.66 3.89 17.91
C ILE A 241 44.72 4.73 18.78
N ALA A 242 43.44 4.76 18.42
CA ALA A 242 42.40 5.44 19.18
C ALA A 242 41.27 4.48 19.52
N SER A 243 40.96 4.35 20.81
CA SER A 243 39.82 3.57 21.29
C SER A 243 38.61 4.48 21.52
N VAL A 244 37.41 3.94 21.30
CA VAL A 244 36.13 4.62 21.45
C VAL A 244 35.17 3.71 22.21
N ALA A 245 34.48 4.26 23.21
CA ALA A 245 33.32 3.61 23.81
C ALA A 245 32.07 4.50 23.69
N SER A 246 30.92 3.84 23.50
CA SER A 246 29.64 4.51 23.23
C SER A 246 28.72 4.48 24.45
N PHE A 247 28.11 5.63 24.76
CA PHE A 247 27.29 5.84 25.96
C PHE A 247 25.94 6.47 25.62
N ARG A 248 25.00 6.33 26.56
CA ARG A 248 23.75 7.09 26.61
C ARG A 248 23.64 7.83 27.94
N ALA A 249 22.79 8.86 27.96
CA ALA A 249 22.29 9.39 29.22
C ALA A 249 21.35 8.36 29.89
N ASN A 250 21.54 8.13 31.19
CA ASN A 250 20.64 7.33 32.03
C ASN A 250 19.69 8.24 32.84
N VAL A 251 19.04 9.16 32.14
CA VAL A 251 18.04 10.07 32.68
C VAL A 251 16.66 9.55 32.28
N ASP A 252 15.71 9.54 33.20
CA ASP A 252 14.35 9.03 32.96
C ASP A 252 13.60 9.93 31.97
N GLY A 253 12.90 9.35 31.01
CA GLY A 253 12.16 10.07 29.97
C GLY A 253 13.01 10.67 28.84
N PHE A 254 14.35 10.59 28.90
CA PHE A 254 15.22 10.97 27.77
C PHE A 254 15.03 10.00 26.61
N TYR A 255 14.63 10.50 25.45
CA TYR A 255 14.47 9.67 24.25
C TYR A 255 15.83 9.19 23.72
N ASP A 256 16.05 7.88 23.69
CA ASP A 256 17.26 7.29 23.12
C ASP A 256 17.22 7.24 21.59
N ILE A 257 17.99 8.14 20.98
CA ILE A 257 18.16 8.28 19.54
C ILE A 257 19.04 7.22 18.87
N SER A 258 19.53 6.20 19.58
CA SER A 258 20.50 5.24 19.03
C SER A 258 20.05 4.55 17.73
N PHE A 259 21.02 4.24 16.87
CA PHE A 259 20.93 3.49 15.62
C PHE A 259 21.92 2.32 15.65
N THR A 260 21.94 1.49 14.59
CA THR A 260 23.03 0.52 14.34
C THR A 260 23.71 0.76 12.98
N THR A 261 23.33 1.82 12.26
CA THR A 261 23.70 2.05 10.85
C THR A 261 25.20 2.08 10.58
N ASN A 262 26.00 2.71 11.45
CA ASN A 262 27.45 2.77 11.24
C ASN A 262 28.16 1.47 11.66
N THR A 263 27.47 0.55 12.35
CA THR A 263 28.10 -0.61 13.01
C THR A 263 27.80 -1.93 12.32
N ARG A 264 26.67 -2.03 11.59
CA ARG A 264 26.26 -3.23 10.85
C ARG A 264 27.33 -3.83 9.90
N PRO A 265 28.09 -3.05 9.09
CA PRO A 265 29.07 -3.63 8.16
C PRO A 265 30.37 -4.14 8.80
N MET A 266 30.63 -3.81 10.07
CA MET A 266 31.92 -4.07 10.75
C MET A 266 31.78 -4.96 11.99
N THR A 267 30.61 -5.55 12.20
CA THR A 267 30.26 -6.31 13.40
C THR A 267 29.51 -7.58 12.99
N ASN A 268 29.63 -8.66 13.76
CA ASN A 268 28.71 -9.79 13.61
C ASN A 268 27.27 -9.32 13.86
N THR A 269 26.47 -9.27 12.80
CA THR A 269 25.11 -8.70 12.83
C THR A 269 24.14 -9.51 13.71
N ARG A 270 24.40 -10.80 13.92
CA ARG A 270 23.58 -11.65 14.80
C ARG A 270 23.80 -11.32 16.27
N ASP A 271 25.06 -11.07 16.65
CA ASP A 271 25.41 -10.66 18.01
C ASP A 271 24.97 -9.21 18.27
N LEU A 272 25.22 -8.31 17.31
CA LEU A 272 24.76 -6.93 17.34
C LEU A 272 23.24 -6.82 17.53
N HIS A 273 22.44 -7.55 16.74
CA HIS A 273 20.98 -7.50 16.86
C HIS A 273 20.46 -8.14 18.15
N ARG A 274 21.14 -9.15 18.71
CA ARG A 274 20.79 -9.75 20.01
C ARG A 274 21.00 -8.74 21.15
N GLU A 275 22.18 -8.13 21.22
CA GLU A 275 22.49 -7.14 22.25
C GLU A 275 21.68 -5.85 22.08
N TRP A 276 21.45 -5.40 20.85
CA TRP A 276 20.54 -4.30 20.54
C TRP A 276 19.13 -4.56 21.07
N ALA A 277 18.57 -5.75 20.81
CA ALA A 277 17.24 -6.10 21.31
C ALA A 277 17.19 -6.14 22.83
N GLU A 278 18.19 -6.77 23.49
CA GLU A 278 18.27 -6.82 24.94
C GLU A 278 18.41 -5.42 25.57
N TYR A 279 19.30 -4.60 25.02
CA TYR A 279 19.50 -3.20 25.40
C TYR A 279 18.21 -2.39 25.29
N ARG A 280 17.56 -2.42 24.12
CA ARG A 280 16.36 -1.61 23.86
C ARG A 280 15.18 -2.07 24.72
N LEU A 281 15.05 -3.37 24.99
CA LEU A 281 14.04 -3.91 25.91
C LEU A 281 14.30 -3.52 27.37
N LYS A 282 15.57 -3.47 27.83
CA LYS A 282 15.90 -2.99 29.20
C LYS A 282 15.50 -1.54 29.41
N VAL A 283 15.76 -0.67 28.43
CA VAL A 283 15.34 0.74 28.47
C VAL A 283 13.81 0.87 28.43
N LEU A 284 13.13 0.18 27.52
CA LEU A 284 11.66 0.17 27.46
C LEU A 284 11.04 -0.31 28.78
N LYS A 285 11.59 -1.39 29.37
CA LYS A 285 11.14 -1.92 30.66
C LYS A 285 11.23 -0.84 31.75
N LYS A 286 12.37 -0.16 31.87
CA LYS A 286 12.59 0.91 32.87
C LYS A 286 11.57 2.04 32.71
N GLU A 287 11.36 2.51 31.48
CA GLU A 287 10.40 3.58 31.16
C GLU A 287 8.94 3.19 31.44
N ILE A 288 8.57 1.93 31.18
CA ILE A 288 7.25 1.37 31.53
C ILE A 288 7.10 1.25 33.05
N GLU A 289 8.11 0.76 33.78
CA GLU A 289 8.08 0.62 35.24
C GLU A 289 7.92 1.98 35.93
N ALA A 290 8.74 2.97 35.55
CA ALA A 290 8.64 4.34 36.07
C ALA A 290 7.28 5.00 35.75
N THR A 291 6.75 4.79 34.54
CA THR A 291 5.43 5.32 34.17
C THR A 291 4.29 4.60 34.90
N LEU A 292 4.41 3.28 35.13
CA LEU A 292 3.44 2.51 35.90
C LEU A 292 3.35 2.96 37.36
N GLU A 293 4.48 3.31 37.98
CA GLU A 293 4.50 3.91 39.32
C GLU A 293 3.77 5.27 39.34
N ARG A 294 4.04 6.14 38.35
CA ARG A 294 3.32 7.41 38.20
C ARG A 294 1.81 7.20 38.00
N VAL A 295 1.40 6.20 37.21
CA VAL A 295 -0.02 5.84 37.04
C VAL A 295 -0.62 5.39 38.37
N ARG A 296 0.02 4.48 39.10
CA ARG A 296 -0.44 3.97 40.41
C ARG A 296 -0.61 5.07 41.46
N ASN A 297 0.25 6.09 41.40
CA ASN A 297 0.25 7.22 42.33
C ASN A 297 -0.65 8.39 41.87
N ASN A 298 -1.35 8.29 40.74
CA ASN A 298 -2.10 9.37 40.09
C ASN A 298 -1.23 10.62 39.77
N GLN A 299 0.04 10.41 39.40
CA GLN A 299 1.07 11.43 39.10
C GLN A 299 1.34 11.60 37.59
N ILE A 300 0.33 11.31 36.75
CA ILE A 300 0.41 11.47 35.30
C ILE A 300 -0.95 11.87 34.74
N SER A 301 -0.98 12.89 33.88
CA SER A 301 -2.21 13.29 33.19
C SER A 301 -2.49 12.39 31.98
N THR A 302 -3.71 12.44 31.45
CA THR A 302 -4.06 11.75 30.20
C THR A 302 -3.20 12.21 29.02
N GLU A 303 -2.84 13.49 28.97
CA GLU A 303 -1.98 14.07 27.92
C GLU A 303 -0.53 13.55 28.04
N ASP A 304 0.03 13.57 29.25
CA ASP A 304 1.38 13.02 29.50
C ASP A 304 1.45 11.53 29.14
N PHE A 305 0.40 10.76 29.45
CA PHE A 305 0.30 9.35 29.08
C PHE A 305 0.17 9.15 27.56
N HIS A 306 -0.56 10.02 26.86
CA HIS A 306 -0.62 10.02 25.40
C HIS A 306 0.75 10.29 24.76
N ILE A 307 1.47 11.30 25.27
CA ILE A 307 2.83 11.63 24.85
C ILE A 307 3.78 10.45 25.11
N PHE A 308 3.72 9.84 26.29
CA PHE A 308 4.48 8.62 26.62
C PHE A 308 4.18 7.48 25.64
N GLY A 309 2.91 7.11 25.46
CA GLY A 309 2.51 6.02 24.57
C GLY A 309 3.00 6.22 23.14
N LYS A 310 2.87 7.44 22.62
CA LYS A 310 3.37 7.81 21.28
C LYS A 310 4.89 7.71 21.16
N ARG A 311 5.64 8.08 22.22
CA ARG A 311 7.11 7.90 22.27
C ARG A 311 7.48 6.42 22.25
N GLN A 312 6.78 5.56 23.00
CA GLN A 312 7.08 4.12 23.02
C GLN A 312 6.80 3.43 21.68
N VAL A 313 5.75 3.86 20.94
CA VAL A 313 5.51 3.40 19.57
C VAL A 313 6.69 3.75 18.66
N GLY A 314 7.11 5.01 18.62
CA GLY A 314 8.26 5.44 17.79
C GLY A 314 9.58 4.78 18.21
N TYR A 315 9.79 4.60 19.51
CA TYR A 315 10.97 3.93 20.07
C TYR A 315 11.06 2.46 19.63
N MET A 316 9.95 1.72 19.67
CA MET A 316 9.91 0.32 19.20
C MET A 316 9.98 0.24 17.67
N GLN A 317 9.37 1.19 16.96
CA GLN A 317 9.45 1.30 15.51
C GLN A 317 10.91 1.49 15.04
N GLN A 318 11.65 2.41 15.66
CA GLN A 318 13.08 2.56 15.45
C GLN A 318 13.86 1.28 15.83
N THR A 319 13.50 0.64 16.96
CA THR A 319 14.18 -0.58 17.44
C THR A 319 14.14 -1.71 16.41
N TYR A 320 12.97 -2.08 15.88
CA TYR A 320 12.89 -3.20 14.94
C TYR A 320 13.48 -2.85 13.56
N ARG A 321 13.36 -1.60 13.12
CA ARG A 321 13.94 -1.16 11.83
C ARG A 321 15.46 -1.19 11.81
N GLN A 322 16.13 -0.98 12.95
CA GLN A 322 17.59 -1.15 13.04
C GLN A 322 18.04 -2.62 12.99
N MET A 323 17.14 -3.60 13.03
CA MET A 323 17.43 -5.04 12.94
C MET A 323 17.31 -5.56 11.51
N VAL A 324 18.07 -4.98 10.59
CA VAL A 324 18.06 -5.32 9.16
C VAL A 324 18.43 -6.80 8.95
N PRO A 325 17.72 -7.58 8.10
CA PRO A 325 18.06 -8.98 7.87
C PRO A 325 19.50 -9.18 7.39
N HIS A 326 20.24 -10.08 8.06
CA HIS A 326 21.67 -10.30 7.78
C HIS A 326 21.99 -10.54 6.29
N GLY A 327 21.25 -11.41 5.60
CA GLY A 327 21.46 -11.67 4.18
C GLY A 327 21.25 -10.45 3.26
N LEU A 328 20.47 -9.45 3.68
CA LEU A 328 20.35 -8.18 2.96
C LEU A 328 21.56 -7.27 3.20
N ILE A 329 22.12 -7.28 4.42
CA ILE A 329 23.38 -6.59 4.73
C ILE A 329 24.51 -7.20 3.91
N ASP A 330 24.66 -8.53 3.96
CA ASP A 330 25.68 -9.28 3.23
C ASP A 330 25.60 -8.99 1.71
N GLN A 331 24.40 -9.09 1.13
CA GLN A 331 24.15 -8.76 -0.28
C GLN A 331 24.44 -7.28 -0.61
N THR A 332 24.14 -6.34 0.29
CA THR A 332 24.45 -4.92 0.09
C THR A 332 25.96 -4.70 0.02
N ILE A 333 26.72 -5.34 0.92
CA ILE A 333 28.20 -5.23 0.95
C ILE A 333 28.83 -5.97 -0.24
N GLU A 334 28.26 -7.09 -0.69
CA GLU A 334 28.69 -7.77 -1.93
C GLU A 334 28.50 -6.89 -3.18
N ASN A 335 27.34 -6.24 -3.31
CA ASN A 335 26.99 -5.42 -4.48
C ASN A 335 27.70 -4.05 -4.51
N HIS A 336 27.81 -3.37 -3.36
CA HIS A 336 28.25 -1.95 -3.27
C HIS A 336 29.56 -1.75 -2.51
N GLY A 337 30.05 -2.78 -1.82
CA GLY A 337 31.18 -2.68 -0.90
C GLY A 337 30.90 -1.80 0.33
N ASN A 338 31.82 -1.86 1.31
CA ASN A 338 31.79 -0.94 2.45
C ASN A 338 31.79 0.53 2.01
N TYR A 339 32.55 0.89 0.98
CA TYR A 339 32.63 2.27 0.49
C TYR A 339 31.28 2.79 -0.02
N GLY A 340 30.57 2.01 -0.86
CA GLY A 340 29.23 2.38 -1.33
C GLY A 340 28.21 2.48 -0.19
N TYR A 341 28.32 1.59 0.81
CA TYR A 341 27.51 1.64 2.02
C TYR A 341 27.72 2.96 2.80
N TYR A 342 28.95 3.28 3.19
CA TYR A 342 29.23 4.45 4.02
C TYR A 342 29.02 5.79 3.31
N HIS A 343 28.97 5.80 1.97
CA HIS A 343 28.72 6.98 1.16
C HIS A 343 27.35 7.00 0.45
N ALA A 344 26.40 6.17 0.89
CA ALA A 344 25.03 6.12 0.37
C ALA A 344 24.35 7.51 0.30
N ASP A 345 24.62 8.39 1.27
CA ASP A 345 24.17 9.77 1.30
C ASP A 345 24.77 10.64 0.19
N ARG A 346 26.06 10.51 -0.10
CA ARG A 346 26.76 11.24 -1.19
C ARG A 346 26.38 10.70 -2.55
N ILE A 347 26.18 9.38 -2.66
CA ILE A 347 25.61 8.72 -3.84
C ILE A 347 24.25 9.35 -4.15
N TRP A 348 23.38 9.47 -3.14
CA TRP A 348 22.08 10.10 -3.31
C TRP A 348 22.16 11.58 -3.67
N GLU A 349 23.01 12.36 -2.98
CA GLU A 349 23.21 13.77 -3.27
C GLU A 349 23.65 14.02 -4.72
N ASN A 350 24.50 13.14 -5.27
CA ASN A 350 24.97 13.23 -6.65
C ASN A 350 23.92 12.74 -7.66
N ILE A 351 23.16 11.67 -7.37
CA ILE A 351 22.02 11.23 -8.18
C ILE A 351 20.99 12.36 -8.37
N ARG A 352 20.71 13.13 -7.30
CA ARG A 352 19.78 14.27 -7.34
C ARG A 352 20.26 15.46 -8.18
N LYS A 353 21.57 15.54 -8.47
CA LYS A 353 22.17 16.59 -9.32
C LYS A 353 22.16 16.22 -10.80
N CYS A 354 21.77 14.99 -11.16
CA CYS A 354 21.70 14.55 -12.55
C CYS A 354 20.53 15.20 -13.29
N ASP A 355 20.79 15.77 -14.47
CA ASP A 355 19.76 16.36 -15.33
C ASP A 355 18.65 15.35 -15.63
N GLY A 356 17.40 15.73 -15.37
CA GLY A 356 16.22 14.87 -15.58
C GLY A 356 15.84 13.99 -14.39
N PHE A 357 16.61 13.99 -13.28
CA PHE A 357 16.34 13.20 -12.06
C PHE A 357 14.88 13.26 -11.60
N GLU A 358 14.26 14.45 -11.55
CA GLU A 358 12.87 14.64 -11.12
C GLU A 358 11.86 13.84 -11.97
N THR A 359 12.15 13.62 -13.26
CA THR A 359 11.32 12.79 -14.15
C THR A 359 11.39 11.31 -13.77
N LEU A 360 12.58 10.81 -13.44
CA LEU A 360 12.75 9.43 -12.94
C LEU A 360 12.14 9.28 -11.55
N LEU A 361 12.29 10.28 -10.68
CA LEU A 361 11.69 10.27 -9.35
C LEU A 361 10.16 10.23 -9.42
N ALA A 362 9.56 11.01 -10.32
CA ALA A 362 8.13 10.98 -10.58
C ALA A 362 7.66 9.60 -11.10
N ALA A 363 8.42 8.97 -12.02
CA ALA A 363 8.12 7.62 -12.51
C ALA A 363 8.27 6.54 -11.43
N ALA A 364 9.34 6.60 -10.62
CA ALA A 364 9.56 5.69 -9.50
C ALA A 364 8.42 5.78 -8.48
N ARG A 365 7.94 6.99 -8.19
CA ARG A 365 6.81 7.24 -7.28
C ARG A 365 5.49 6.59 -7.75
N GLU A 366 5.22 6.50 -9.06
CA GLU A 366 4.02 5.80 -9.57
C GLU A 366 4.08 4.27 -9.39
N MET A 367 5.30 3.75 -9.13
CA MET A 367 5.66 2.34 -9.02
C MET A 367 6.24 1.99 -7.63
N GLU A 368 6.21 2.92 -6.67
CA GLU A 368 6.83 2.75 -5.35
C GLU A 368 6.11 1.70 -4.48
N ASP A 369 4.92 1.28 -4.91
CA ASP A 369 4.15 0.14 -4.40
C ASP A 369 4.61 -1.22 -4.96
N THR A 370 5.46 -1.27 -5.98
CA THR A 370 5.99 -2.54 -6.55
C THR A 370 7.28 -3.02 -5.90
N TRP A 371 7.98 -2.16 -5.13
CA TRP A 371 9.17 -2.53 -4.37
C TRP A 371 8.79 -2.85 -2.92
N ASP A 372 8.50 -4.13 -2.67
CA ASP A 372 7.95 -4.63 -1.41
C ASP A 372 8.68 -4.18 -0.12
N PRO A 373 10.03 -4.10 -0.06
CA PRO A 373 10.74 -3.70 1.15
C PRO A 373 10.46 -2.26 1.63
N ALA A 374 9.96 -1.35 0.78
CA ALA A 374 9.57 0.01 1.19
C ALA A 374 8.15 0.11 1.73
N ARG A 375 7.32 -0.95 1.66
CA ARG A 375 5.90 -0.89 2.01
C ARG A 375 5.66 -0.35 3.43
N ASP A 376 6.47 -0.81 4.38
CA ASP A 376 6.42 -0.40 5.79
C ASP A 376 6.97 1.02 6.06
N TYR A 377 7.57 1.65 5.04
CA TYR A 377 8.15 3.00 5.08
C TYR A 377 7.29 4.05 4.36
N GLN A 378 6.33 3.64 3.53
CA GLN A 378 5.41 4.56 2.84
C GLN A 378 4.61 5.43 3.82
N GLY A 379 4.19 4.85 4.96
CA GLY A 379 3.52 5.59 6.03
C GLY A 379 4.40 6.67 6.66
N ASP A 380 5.69 6.37 6.89
CA ASP A 380 6.63 7.36 7.42
C ASP A 380 6.89 8.46 6.42
N LEU A 381 7.11 8.13 5.13
CA LEU A 381 7.35 9.11 4.08
C LEU A 381 6.23 10.14 4.02
N ILE A 382 4.97 9.70 4.14
CA ILE A 382 3.79 10.58 4.22
C ILE A 382 3.83 11.44 5.49
N ALA A 383 4.10 10.85 6.66
CA ALA A 383 4.17 11.57 7.93
C ALA A 383 5.32 12.60 7.99
N SER A 384 6.49 12.24 7.43
CA SER A 384 7.67 13.09 7.25
C SER A 384 7.36 14.26 6.31
N ARG A 385 6.76 14.01 5.14
CA ARG A 385 6.32 15.05 4.20
C ARG A 385 5.33 16.03 4.83
N LEU A 386 4.32 15.52 5.55
CA LEU A 386 3.35 16.37 6.27
C LEU A 386 4.02 17.20 7.39
N SER A 387 5.02 16.64 8.07
CA SER A 387 5.77 17.35 9.11
C SER A 387 6.65 18.46 8.52
N LEU A 388 7.38 18.18 7.44
CA LEU A 388 8.18 19.18 6.70
C LEU A 388 7.29 20.29 6.11
N LYS A 389 6.14 19.95 5.50
CA LYS A 389 5.13 20.92 5.02
C LYS A 389 4.62 21.84 6.14
N ARG A 390 4.59 21.37 7.38
CA ARG A 390 4.22 22.13 8.60
C ARG A 390 5.40 22.88 9.23
N GLY A 391 6.55 22.97 8.56
CA GLY A 391 7.74 23.65 9.06
C GLY A 391 8.48 22.91 10.18
N LYS A 392 8.16 21.64 10.45
CA LYS A 392 8.88 20.84 11.46
C LYS A 392 10.19 20.32 10.88
N VAL A 393 11.24 20.40 11.68
CA VAL A 393 12.53 19.76 11.41
C VAL A 393 12.43 18.27 11.75
N LEU A 394 12.81 17.38 10.83
CA LEU A 394 12.95 15.95 11.14
C LEU A 394 14.37 15.63 11.62
N GLN A 395 14.49 14.59 12.43
CA GLN A 395 15.77 14.06 12.91
C GLN A 395 16.04 12.69 12.27
N GLY A 396 17.30 12.30 12.14
CA GLY A 396 17.71 11.01 11.60
C GLY A 396 19.20 10.72 11.79
N GLN A 397 19.67 9.59 11.26
CA GLN A 397 21.08 9.18 11.29
C GLN A 397 22.02 10.15 10.55
N LEU A 398 21.48 10.93 9.60
CA LEU A 398 22.20 12.00 8.88
C LEU A 398 21.95 13.39 9.50
N GLY A 399 21.49 13.46 10.74
CA GLY A 399 21.22 14.71 11.45
C GLY A 399 19.84 15.31 11.13
N ARG A 400 19.79 16.64 10.95
CA ARG A 400 18.55 17.40 10.74
C ARG A 400 18.16 17.41 9.26
N VAL A 401 16.94 16.96 8.95
CA VAL A 401 16.30 17.29 7.68
C VAL A 401 15.48 18.56 7.88
N ILE A 402 15.94 19.63 7.24
CA ILE A 402 15.27 20.93 7.19
C ILE A 402 14.49 20.97 5.86
N PRO A 403 13.29 21.59 5.78
CA PRO A 403 12.63 21.87 4.51
C PRO A 403 13.60 22.53 3.52
N SER A 404 13.71 21.99 2.29
CA SER A 404 14.75 22.42 1.35
C SER A 404 14.66 23.92 1.04
N ALA A 405 15.80 24.57 0.96
CA ALA A 405 15.91 25.94 0.46
C ALA A 405 15.44 26.07 -1.00
N ASN A 406 15.42 24.95 -1.74
CA ASN A 406 14.72 24.83 -3.01
C ASN A 406 13.32 24.23 -2.76
N PRO A 407 12.23 25.02 -2.79
CA PRO A 407 10.86 24.52 -2.53
C PRO A 407 10.36 23.52 -3.58
N TRP A 408 11.07 23.35 -4.69
CA TRP A 408 10.75 22.40 -5.76
C TRP A 408 11.39 21.01 -5.56
N GLN A 409 12.33 20.87 -4.63
CA GLN A 409 13.05 19.61 -4.40
C GLN A 409 12.22 18.68 -3.49
N GLU A 410 11.60 17.65 -4.07
CA GLU A 410 10.72 16.73 -3.34
C GLU A 410 11.48 15.86 -2.33
N TYR A 411 10.99 15.79 -1.09
CA TYR A 411 11.46 14.84 -0.09
C TYR A 411 10.97 13.44 -0.45
N SER A 412 11.87 12.50 -0.78
CA SER A 412 11.51 11.19 -1.36
C SER A 412 11.74 10.00 -0.43
N MET A 413 11.38 8.79 -0.88
CA MET A 413 11.71 7.54 -0.18
C MET A 413 13.22 7.37 0.02
N GLY A 414 14.04 7.80 -0.95
CA GLY A 414 15.50 7.80 -0.79
C GLY A 414 15.96 8.66 0.39
N ASP A 415 15.37 9.85 0.55
CA ASP A 415 15.64 10.72 1.71
C ASP A 415 15.16 10.11 3.03
N GLU A 416 14.00 9.44 3.02
CA GLU A 416 13.36 8.85 4.19
C GLU A 416 14.10 7.61 4.70
N LEU A 417 14.53 6.72 3.80
CA LEU A 417 15.34 5.55 4.13
C LEU A 417 16.70 5.97 4.71
N LEU A 418 17.37 6.95 4.08
CA LEU A 418 18.63 7.49 4.57
C LEU A 418 18.47 8.20 5.93
N ARG A 419 17.40 8.99 6.12
CA ARG A 419 17.06 9.60 7.41
C ARG A 419 16.90 8.54 8.51
N GLN A 420 16.22 7.44 8.23
CA GLN A 420 16.04 6.33 9.18
C GLN A 420 17.28 5.42 9.31
N GLY A 421 18.39 5.75 8.66
CA GLY A 421 19.63 4.97 8.73
C GLY A 421 19.54 3.61 8.04
N GLN A 422 18.69 3.49 7.02
CA GLN A 422 18.41 2.26 6.25
C GLN A 422 19.20 2.26 4.93
N ARG A 423 20.53 2.24 5.03
CA ARG A 423 21.44 2.30 3.86
C ARG A 423 21.26 1.12 2.91
N GLU A 424 21.00 -0.07 3.47
CA GLU A 424 20.72 -1.32 2.75
C GLU A 424 19.47 -1.19 1.88
N LEU A 425 18.38 -0.70 2.47
CA LEU A 425 17.13 -0.47 1.76
C LEU A 425 17.27 0.67 0.74
N PHE A 426 17.97 1.75 1.08
CA PHE A 426 18.24 2.83 0.13
C PHE A 426 18.99 2.33 -1.11
N LEU A 427 20.06 1.55 -0.94
CA LEU A 427 20.83 1.01 -2.06
C LEU A 427 20.00 0.03 -2.89
N GLY A 428 19.24 -0.87 -2.24
CA GLY A 428 18.33 -1.79 -2.93
C GLY A 428 17.19 -1.09 -3.69
N TRP A 429 16.65 0.00 -3.16
CA TRP A 429 15.66 0.87 -3.83
C TRP A 429 16.28 1.57 -5.04
N SER A 430 17.51 2.09 -4.87
CA SER A 430 18.31 2.73 -5.91
C SER A 430 18.58 1.78 -7.08
N ASP A 431 18.96 0.52 -6.80
CA ASP A 431 19.20 -0.53 -7.80
C ASP A 431 17.92 -1.00 -8.51
N TYR A 432 16.81 -1.09 -7.77
CA TYR A 432 15.53 -1.53 -8.31
C TYR A 432 14.99 -0.56 -9.37
N PHE A 433 15.01 0.73 -9.06
CA PHE A 433 14.59 1.80 -9.98
C PHE A 433 15.69 2.26 -10.94
N GLY A 434 16.93 1.77 -10.78
CA GLY A 434 18.06 2.03 -11.67
C GLY A 434 18.82 3.34 -11.39
N PHE A 435 18.46 4.08 -10.34
CA PHE A 435 19.14 5.30 -9.90
C PHE A 435 20.64 5.10 -9.65
N SER A 436 21.06 3.94 -9.14
CA SER A 436 22.47 3.63 -8.90
C SER A 436 23.31 3.65 -10.18
N SER A 437 22.73 3.36 -11.34
CA SER A 437 23.45 3.39 -12.64
C SER A 437 23.71 4.80 -13.20
N LEU A 438 23.23 5.86 -12.53
CA LEU A 438 23.55 7.26 -12.88
C LEU A 438 24.93 7.72 -12.37
N VAL A 439 25.55 6.95 -11.47
CA VAL A 439 26.86 7.25 -10.88
C VAL A 439 27.77 6.03 -10.94
N THR A 440 29.07 6.24 -11.12
CA THR A 440 30.09 5.22 -10.89
C THR A 440 30.82 5.48 -9.58
N LEU A 441 31.08 4.40 -8.85
CA LEU A 441 31.94 4.41 -7.68
C LEU A 441 33.37 4.09 -8.11
N ASP A 442 34.25 5.08 -8.03
CA ASP A 442 35.68 4.83 -7.90
C ASP A 442 36.03 4.73 -6.41
N THR A 443 37.06 3.95 -6.12
CA THR A 443 37.67 3.69 -4.82
C THR A 443 38.06 4.92 -3.99
N SER A 444 38.00 6.13 -4.58
CA SER A 444 38.26 7.41 -3.93
C SER A 444 37.26 8.53 -4.25
N ALA A 445 36.30 8.31 -5.17
CA ALA A 445 35.36 9.35 -5.62
C ALA A 445 34.05 8.78 -6.16
N VAL A 446 32.94 9.49 -5.93
CA VAL A 446 31.67 9.25 -6.64
C VAL A 446 31.70 10.08 -7.92
N VAL A 447 31.78 9.43 -9.08
CA VAL A 447 31.82 10.10 -10.39
C VAL A 447 30.43 10.05 -11.01
N VAL A 448 29.92 11.19 -11.47
CA VAL A 448 28.65 11.26 -12.20
C VAL A 448 28.89 10.77 -13.62
N SER A 449 28.42 9.56 -13.93
CA SER A 449 28.66 8.85 -15.19
C SER A 449 27.43 8.87 -16.09
N VAL A 450 26.80 10.05 -16.21
CA VAL A 450 25.56 10.22 -16.97
C VAL A 450 25.87 10.16 -18.47
N THR A 451 25.50 9.03 -19.08
CA THR A 451 25.44 8.89 -20.54
C THR A 451 23.97 8.88 -21.00
N ASP A 452 23.70 9.43 -22.19
CA ASP A 452 22.38 9.33 -22.84
C ASP A 452 21.90 7.87 -22.98
N GLU A 453 22.84 6.93 -23.09
CA GLU A 453 22.60 5.49 -23.16
C GLU A 453 22.05 4.96 -21.83
N ALA A 454 22.70 5.25 -20.70
CA ALA A 454 22.21 4.89 -19.37
C ALA A 454 20.84 5.51 -19.09
N TRP A 455 20.64 6.78 -19.46
CA TRP A 455 19.34 7.47 -19.39
C TRP A 455 18.22 6.71 -20.10
N ARG A 456 18.46 6.34 -21.36
CA ARG A 456 17.49 5.58 -22.16
C ARG A 456 17.25 4.19 -21.59
N GLN A 457 18.28 3.53 -21.06
CA GLN A 457 18.14 2.20 -20.46
C GLN A 457 17.33 2.23 -19.16
N ILE A 458 17.55 3.20 -18.26
CA ILE A 458 16.74 3.38 -17.04
C ILE A 458 15.29 3.69 -17.43
N TYR A 459 15.07 4.70 -18.27
CA TYR A 459 13.73 5.10 -18.69
C TYR A 459 12.98 3.96 -19.39
N HIS A 460 13.65 3.23 -20.28
CA HIS A 460 13.08 2.04 -20.93
C HIS A 460 12.87 0.88 -19.94
N ARG A 461 13.72 0.69 -18.94
CA ARG A 461 13.53 -0.33 -17.89
C ARG A 461 12.34 0.01 -17.01
N MET A 462 12.19 1.27 -16.57
CA MET A 462 11.03 1.72 -15.81
C MET A 462 9.75 1.61 -16.65
N PHE A 463 9.76 2.11 -17.89
CA PHE A 463 8.64 2.00 -18.81
C PHE A 463 8.29 0.53 -19.11
N THR A 464 9.25 -0.37 -19.32
CA THR A 464 8.97 -1.81 -19.51
C THR A 464 8.63 -2.56 -18.23
N MET A 465 8.96 -2.05 -17.04
CA MET A 465 8.40 -2.55 -15.78
C MET A 465 6.93 -2.10 -15.66
N GLN A 466 6.61 -0.87 -16.06
CA GLN A 466 5.25 -0.35 -16.21
C GLN A 466 4.46 -1.20 -17.21
N ASP A 467 4.99 -1.45 -18.40
CA ASP A 467 4.45 -2.31 -19.49
C ASP A 467 4.42 -3.81 -19.11
N LYS A 468 5.17 -4.25 -18.08
CA LYS A 468 5.06 -5.60 -17.49
C LYS A 468 4.00 -5.68 -16.40
N THR A 469 3.76 -4.61 -15.65
CA THR A 469 2.58 -4.50 -14.79
C THR A 469 1.29 -4.26 -15.60
N GLU A 470 1.41 -3.64 -16.78
CA GLU A 470 0.34 -3.41 -17.75
C GLU A 470 0.33 -4.44 -18.90
N GLN A 471 0.97 -5.61 -18.75
CA GLN A 471 1.26 -6.49 -19.89
C GLN A 471 -0.01 -6.99 -20.61
N VAL A 472 -0.38 -6.26 -21.67
CA VAL A 472 -1.54 -6.53 -22.50
C VAL A 472 -1.27 -7.82 -23.26
N LYS A 473 -1.88 -8.91 -22.79
CA LYS A 473 -1.76 -10.22 -23.43
C LYS A 473 -2.13 -10.12 -24.91
N CYS A 474 -1.29 -10.74 -25.75
CA CYS A 474 -1.69 -11.10 -27.10
C CYS A 474 -2.96 -11.98 -27.01
N ASP A 475 -3.98 -11.69 -27.82
CA ASP A 475 -5.21 -12.48 -27.86
C ASP A 475 -5.12 -13.71 -28.78
N GLU A 476 -3.91 -13.97 -29.32
CA GLU A 476 -3.55 -15.17 -30.10
C GLU A 476 -4.44 -15.43 -31.34
N THR A 477 -5.24 -14.46 -31.77
CA THR A 477 -6.04 -14.55 -32.99
C THR A 477 -5.16 -14.61 -34.24
N HIS A 478 -5.36 -15.65 -35.04
CA HIS A 478 -4.68 -15.84 -36.33
C HIS A 478 -5.47 -15.22 -37.49
N PRO A 479 -4.81 -14.67 -38.54
CA PRO A 479 -3.36 -14.66 -38.76
C PRO A 479 -2.60 -13.51 -38.07
N VAL A 480 -3.31 -12.52 -37.50
CA VAL A 480 -2.72 -11.35 -36.81
C VAL A 480 -3.61 -10.99 -35.62
N CYS A 481 -3.02 -10.83 -34.44
CA CYS A 481 -3.78 -10.55 -33.23
C CYS A 481 -4.46 -9.18 -33.27
N LEU A 482 -5.56 -8.99 -32.53
CA LEU A 482 -6.42 -7.80 -32.66
C LEU A 482 -5.67 -6.48 -32.42
N ASN A 483 -4.68 -6.51 -31.51
CA ASN A 483 -3.87 -5.35 -31.17
C ASN A 483 -2.78 -5.06 -32.22
N CYS A 484 -2.15 -6.08 -32.82
CA CYS A 484 -1.24 -5.88 -33.96
C CYS A 484 -2.01 -5.40 -35.20
N ALA A 485 -3.23 -5.89 -35.43
CA ALA A 485 -4.10 -5.45 -36.51
C ALA A 485 -4.48 -3.96 -36.36
N LYS A 486 -4.82 -3.49 -35.14
CA LYS A 486 -5.05 -2.07 -34.85
C LYS A 486 -3.81 -1.20 -35.04
N ARG A 487 -2.63 -1.70 -34.65
CA ARG A 487 -1.35 -0.97 -34.73
C ARG A 487 -0.70 -1.00 -36.12
N LYS A 488 -1.24 -1.76 -37.08
CA LYS A 488 -0.66 -2.01 -38.43
C LYS A 488 0.81 -2.48 -38.38
N SER A 489 1.17 -3.18 -37.31
CA SER A 489 2.53 -3.66 -37.04
C SER A 489 2.63 -5.16 -37.31
N ASP A 490 3.77 -5.61 -37.83
CA ASP A 490 3.98 -7.03 -38.12
C ASP A 490 3.99 -7.87 -36.83
N CYS A 491 3.15 -8.90 -36.75
CA CYS A 491 3.03 -9.72 -35.55
C CYS A 491 4.21 -10.70 -35.44
N THR A 492 4.91 -10.71 -34.31
CA THR A 492 6.05 -11.61 -34.04
C THR A 492 5.64 -13.08 -33.90
N TYR A 493 4.33 -13.36 -33.74
CA TYR A 493 3.76 -14.71 -33.67
C TYR A 493 3.37 -15.28 -35.06
N LYS A 494 4.09 -14.90 -36.13
CA LYS A 494 3.99 -15.56 -37.44
C LYS A 494 4.53 -16.99 -37.33
N SER A 495 3.62 -17.97 -37.37
CA SER A 495 3.95 -19.38 -37.49
C SER A 495 4.86 -19.63 -38.71
N LYS A 496 6.14 -19.91 -38.47
CA LYS A 496 7.04 -20.44 -39.51
C LYS A 496 6.69 -21.90 -39.77
N TYR A 497 5.73 -22.13 -40.66
CA TYR A 497 5.44 -23.48 -41.15
C TYR A 497 6.63 -24.01 -41.96
N GLN A 498 7.45 -24.86 -41.34
CA GLN A 498 8.34 -25.76 -42.05
C GLN A 498 7.62 -27.09 -42.27
N TRP A 499 7.58 -27.55 -43.51
CA TRP A 499 7.09 -28.89 -43.84
C TRP A 499 8.11 -29.93 -43.40
N CYS A 500 7.83 -30.64 -42.31
CA CYS A 500 8.53 -31.88 -41.97
C CYS A 500 7.89 -33.05 -42.71
N THR A 501 8.57 -33.56 -43.74
CA THR A 501 8.25 -34.85 -44.36
C THR A 501 8.57 -35.98 -43.40
N VAL A 502 7.54 -36.60 -42.81
CA VAL A 502 7.70 -37.87 -42.08
C VAL A 502 7.89 -38.98 -43.10
N VAL A 503 9.06 -39.61 -43.07
CA VAL A 503 9.37 -40.78 -43.90
C VAL A 503 8.76 -42.02 -43.26
N THR A 504 7.72 -42.58 -43.88
CA THR A 504 7.30 -43.97 -43.65
C THR A 504 7.92 -44.89 -44.71
N PRO A 505 8.54 -46.03 -44.34
CA PRO A 505 9.15 -46.93 -45.32
C PRO A 505 8.12 -47.61 -46.24
N GLU A 506 8.35 -47.46 -47.55
CA GLU A 506 8.15 -48.46 -48.62
C GLU A 506 6.84 -49.28 -48.69
N THR A 507 6.04 -49.02 -49.73
CA THR A 507 5.83 -50.03 -50.80
C THR A 507 5.23 -49.44 -52.10
N GLN A 508 6.08 -49.39 -53.14
CA GLN A 508 5.84 -49.64 -54.58
C GLN A 508 4.91 -48.74 -55.47
N ASP A 509 5.56 -48.26 -56.55
CA ASP A 509 5.11 -48.05 -57.94
C ASP A 509 4.09 -46.95 -58.37
N HIS A 510 4.65 -45.83 -58.86
CA HIS A 510 4.58 -45.25 -60.22
C HIS A 510 3.42 -45.62 -61.22
N PRO A 511 3.11 -44.77 -62.25
CA PRO A 511 3.38 -43.32 -62.43
C PRO A 511 2.29 -42.47 -63.19
N GLU A 512 2.26 -41.14 -62.94
CA GLU A 512 2.15 -40.01 -63.94
C GLU A 512 0.99 -39.84 -64.97
N PRO A 513 0.84 -38.67 -65.67
CA PRO A 513 1.13 -37.26 -65.29
C PRO A 513 0.15 -36.17 -65.86
N ARG A 514 0.56 -34.89 -65.68
CA ARG A 514 0.45 -33.70 -66.58
C ARG A 514 -0.73 -32.69 -66.50
N GLU A 515 -0.33 -31.44 -66.20
CA GLU A 515 -0.60 -30.16 -66.93
C GLU A 515 -2.07 -29.63 -67.01
N ARG A 516 -2.39 -28.32 -67.09
CA ARG A 516 -1.61 -27.08 -67.30
C ARG A 516 -2.35 -25.79 -66.81
N GLU A 517 -1.56 -24.73 -66.64
CA GLU A 517 -1.76 -23.27 -66.60
C GLU A 517 -3.09 -22.52 -66.97
N ASN A 518 -3.27 -21.38 -66.25
CA ASN A 518 -3.53 -19.99 -66.73
C ASN A 518 -4.93 -19.29 -66.81
N GLN A 519 -4.96 -18.12 -66.14
CA GLN A 519 -5.41 -16.76 -66.57
C GLN A 519 -6.89 -16.27 -66.50
N GLN A 520 -7.03 -15.09 -65.83
CA GLN A 520 -7.84 -13.89 -66.19
C GLN A 520 -9.40 -13.98 -66.15
N ASP A 521 -10.20 -12.91 -65.94
CA ASP A 521 -9.94 -11.48 -65.64
C ASP A 521 -11.12 -10.79 -64.87
N HIS A 522 -10.94 -9.51 -64.54
CA HIS A 522 -11.85 -8.52 -63.90
C HIS A 522 -13.05 -8.01 -64.79
N PRO A 523 -13.91 -6.99 -64.44
CA PRO A 523 -14.39 -6.39 -63.15
C PRO A 523 -15.89 -5.91 -63.11
N SER A 524 -16.26 -5.14 -62.06
CA SER A 524 -17.09 -3.90 -62.08
C SER A 524 -18.57 -3.88 -61.63
N ALA A 525 -19.03 -2.68 -61.22
CA ALA A 525 -20.18 -2.39 -60.36
C ALA A 525 -21.31 -1.57 -61.02
N THR A 526 -22.51 -1.50 -60.41
CA THR A 526 -23.37 -0.29 -60.27
C THR A 526 -24.68 -0.57 -59.47
N ALA A 527 -25.31 0.50 -58.93
CA ALA A 527 -26.69 0.58 -58.42
C ALA A 527 -27.56 1.42 -59.42
N PRO A 528 -28.85 1.83 -59.22
CA PRO A 528 -29.78 1.70 -58.07
C PRO A 528 -31.25 1.33 -58.48
N GLY A 529 -32.27 1.52 -57.61
CA GLY A 529 -33.69 1.48 -58.00
C GLY A 529 -34.71 1.45 -56.83
N CYS A 530 -35.91 2.02 -57.01
CA CYS A 530 -36.99 2.19 -56.01
C CYS A 530 -38.34 1.68 -56.54
N ASP A 531 -39.30 1.27 -55.69
CA ASP A 531 -40.71 1.73 -55.64
C ASP A 531 -41.66 0.86 -54.78
N GLN A 532 -42.93 1.29 -54.64
CA GLN A 532 -43.88 1.02 -53.55
C GLN A 532 -45.11 0.15 -53.95
N ASP A 533 -46.08 0.03 -53.02
CA ASP A 533 -47.49 -0.43 -53.15
C ASP A 533 -47.75 -1.95 -53.33
N ALA A 534 -48.84 -2.58 -52.85
CA ALA A 534 -50.08 -2.18 -52.14
C ALA A 534 -50.49 -3.30 -51.12
N MET A 535 -51.19 -3.08 -49.99
CA MET A 535 -52.67 -3.03 -49.81
C MET A 535 -53.45 -4.22 -50.47
N GLN A 536 -54.46 -4.89 -49.89
CA GLN A 536 -55.31 -4.69 -48.69
C GLN A 536 -56.24 -5.92 -48.44
N GLN A 537 -57.07 -5.92 -47.36
CA GLN A 537 -58.28 -6.75 -47.12
C GLN A 537 -58.04 -8.25 -46.78
N ALA A 538 -58.85 -9.02 -46.03
CA ALA A 538 -60.07 -8.88 -45.20
C ALA A 538 -60.30 -10.23 -44.41
N LYS A 539 -61.17 -10.47 -43.40
CA LYS A 539 -62.19 -9.70 -42.65
C LYS A 539 -62.56 -10.42 -41.31
N LEU A 540 -63.45 -9.78 -40.52
CA LEU A 540 -64.51 -10.27 -39.60
C LEU A 540 -64.87 -11.79 -39.63
N ALA A 541 -65.45 -12.45 -38.62
CA ALA A 541 -65.65 -12.20 -37.17
C ALA A 541 -66.44 -13.42 -36.60
N ASN A 542 -66.33 -13.74 -35.30
CA ASN A 542 -67.51 -14.15 -34.49
C ASN A 542 -67.22 -14.19 -32.98
N SER A 543 -68.30 -14.15 -32.21
CA SER A 543 -68.32 -13.93 -30.75
C SER A 543 -69.19 -14.97 -30.02
N SER A 544 -69.25 -14.86 -28.68
CA SER A 544 -70.10 -15.60 -27.72
C SER A 544 -69.65 -17.02 -27.31
N SER A 545 -70.03 -17.56 -26.13
CA SER A 545 -69.92 -17.06 -24.73
C SER A 545 -70.50 -18.10 -23.76
N LEU A 546 -69.88 -18.31 -22.58
CA LEU A 546 -70.38 -19.07 -21.40
C LEU A 546 -70.64 -20.59 -21.66
N ALA A 547 -70.29 -21.53 -20.78
CA ALA A 547 -70.30 -21.55 -19.31
C ALA A 547 -69.34 -22.61 -18.73
N ALA A 548 -69.19 -22.64 -17.41
CA ALA A 548 -68.22 -23.48 -16.70
C ALA A 548 -68.70 -24.92 -16.39
N VAL A 549 -67.76 -25.88 -16.40
CA VAL A 549 -67.82 -27.15 -15.65
C VAL A 549 -66.41 -27.47 -15.13
N HIS A 550 -66.29 -27.82 -13.85
CA HIS A 550 -65.04 -28.30 -13.23
C HIS A 550 -64.72 -29.75 -13.61
N SER A 551 -63.44 -30.05 -13.84
CA SER A 551 -62.79 -31.26 -13.28
C SER A 551 -61.27 -31.15 -13.36
N ASN A 552 -60.58 -31.54 -12.28
CA ASN A 552 -59.12 -31.45 -12.13
C ASN A 552 -58.38 -32.44 -13.05
N GLU A 553 -57.18 -32.09 -13.50
CA GLU A 553 -55.90 -32.73 -13.13
C GLU A 553 -54.71 -32.11 -13.90
N HIS A 554 -53.50 -32.15 -13.33
CA HIS A 554 -52.23 -31.65 -13.90
C HIS A 554 -51.98 -30.13 -14.01
N ILE A 555 -52.08 -29.38 -12.91
CA ILE A 555 -51.31 -28.14 -12.71
C ILE A 555 -50.73 -28.12 -11.27
N GLU A 556 -49.66 -28.87 -11.02
CA GLU A 556 -48.98 -28.87 -9.72
C GLU A 556 -47.51 -29.32 -9.84
N LEU A 557 -46.57 -28.37 -9.95
CA LEU A 557 -45.17 -28.51 -9.50
C LEU A 557 -44.33 -27.22 -9.50
N TYR A 558 -44.83 -26.09 -10.02
CA TYR A 558 -44.04 -24.86 -10.21
C TYR A 558 -44.57 -23.58 -9.52
N GLY A 559 -45.65 -23.64 -8.73
CA GLY A 559 -46.10 -22.53 -7.88
C GLY A 559 -45.49 -22.55 -6.47
N ALA A 560 -45.52 -23.71 -5.81
CA ALA A 560 -45.21 -23.88 -4.39
C ALA A 560 -43.82 -23.38 -3.92
N ALA A 561 -42.85 -23.20 -4.82
CA ALA A 561 -41.56 -22.60 -4.48
C ALA A 561 -41.67 -21.13 -4.08
N LEU A 562 -42.57 -20.40 -4.75
CA LEU A 562 -42.78 -18.97 -4.55
C LEU A 562 -43.87 -18.74 -3.50
N ASP A 563 -44.86 -19.64 -3.38
CA ASP A 563 -45.87 -19.56 -2.32
C ASP A 563 -45.25 -19.68 -0.92
N THR A 564 -44.26 -20.56 -0.69
CA THR A 564 -43.52 -20.59 0.59
C THR A 564 -42.71 -19.31 0.85
N MET A 565 -42.24 -18.64 -0.21
CA MET A 565 -41.57 -17.33 -0.14
C MET A 565 -42.55 -16.18 0.18
N LEU A 566 -43.86 -16.43 0.14
CA LEU A 566 -44.94 -15.46 0.35
C LEU A 566 -45.76 -15.73 1.62
N GLU A 567 -45.94 -16.99 2.02
CA GLU A 567 -46.57 -17.33 3.30
C GLU A 567 -45.69 -16.92 4.50
N SER A 568 -44.37 -17.10 4.39
CA SER A 568 -43.37 -16.59 5.35
C SER A 568 -43.25 -15.06 5.38
N TRP A 569 -43.94 -14.36 4.47
CA TRP A 569 -43.97 -12.90 4.37
C TRP A 569 -45.25 -12.31 5.00
N ASN A 570 -46.30 -13.10 5.27
CA ASN A 570 -47.66 -12.57 5.45
C ASN A 570 -48.54 -13.19 6.57
N ALA A 571 -48.09 -14.14 7.39
CA ALA A 571 -48.99 -14.83 8.36
C ALA A 571 -48.46 -14.94 9.81
N GLU A 572 -49.33 -14.60 10.77
CA GLU A 572 -49.18 -14.93 12.20
C GLU A 572 -49.54 -16.41 12.49
N THR A 573 -49.14 -16.89 13.67
CA THR A 573 -49.56 -18.15 14.35
C THR A 573 -49.10 -19.53 13.82
N THR A 574 -48.08 -20.08 14.51
CA THR A 574 -47.99 -21.45 15.06
C THR A 574 -48.53 -22.67 14.29
N CYS A 575 -47.65 -23.62 13.93
CA CYS A 575 -47.63 -24.97 14.53
C CYS A 575 -46.33 -25.76 14.20
N ALA A 576 -46.09 -26.89 14.88
CA ALA A 576 -44.86 -27.66 14.83
C ALA A 576 -44.80 -28.74 13.73
N TRP A 577 -43.58 -29.07 13.28
CA TRP A 577 -43.30 -30.14 12.32
C TRP A 577 -43.02 -31.49 13.01
N ILE A 578 -43.55 -32.58 12.44
CA ILE A 578 -43.14 -33.97 12.72
C ILE A 578 -42.77 -34.60 11.36
N PRO A 579 -41.56 -35.19 11.19
CA PRO A 579 -41.15 -35.79 9.93
C PRO A 579 -41.55 -37.28 9.82
N PRO A 580 -41.95 -37.77 8.63
CA PRO A 580 -41.91 -39.18 8.28
C PRO A 580 -40.62 -39.58 7.54
N ASP A 581 -40.24 -40.85 7.68
CA ASP A 581 -39.00 -41.46 7.18
C ASP A 581 -38.91 -41.65 5.65
N PRO A 582 -37.69 -41.88 5.10
CA PRO A 582 -37.47 -42.05 3.67
C PRO A 582 -37.67 -43.51 3.19
N ILE A 583 -37.69 -43.65 1.85
CA ILE A 583 -37.61 -44.88 1.02
C ILE A 583 -38.97 -45.39 0.48
N SER A 584 -38.91 -45.85 -0.79
CA SER A 584 -39.99 -46.38 -1.64
C SER A 584 -40.84 -45.28 -2.34
N VAL A 585 -41.15 -45.33 -3.65
CA VAL A 585 -40.91 -46.35 -4.70
C VAL A 585 -40.50 -45.66 -6.02
N TRP A 586 -39.49 -46.18 -6.71
CA TRP A 586 -39.22 -45.86 -8.12
C TRP A 586 -40.19 -46.59 -9.04
N GLN A 587 -40.82 -45.90 -10.00
CA GLN A 587 -41.04 -46.38 -11.39
C GLN A 587 -41.81 -45.35 -12.24
N MET A 588 -41.22 -44.85 -13.32
CA MET A 588 -41.70 -45.09 -14.70
C MET A 588 -40.73 -44.55 -15.78
N SER A 589 -40.48 -45.42 -16.77
CA SER A 589 -39.79 -45.28 -18.07
C SER A 589 -38.94 -44.04 -18.40
N LEU A 590 -37.64 -44.28 -18.64
CA LEU A 590 -36.73 -43.39 -19.35
C LEU A 590 -37.08 -43.22 -20.84
N GLY A 591 -37.05 -41.98 -21.32
CA GLY A 591 -36.74 -41.63 -22.71
C GLY A 591 -35.31 -41.11 -22.80
N THR A 592 -34.58 -41.43 -23.88
CA THR A 592 -33.14 -41.17 -24.00
C THR A 592 -32.75 -39.69 -23.89
N PHE A 593 -32.17 -39.33 -22.75
CA PHE A 593 -31.22 -38.23 -22.60
C PHE A 593 -30.02 -38.75 -21.81
N THR A 594 -28.81 -38.53 -22.30
CA THR A 594 -27.58 -38.93 -21.60
C THR A 594 -27.40 -38.04 -20.37
N ALA A 595 -27.79 -38.53 -19.20
CA ALA A 595 -27.56 -37.86 -17.93
C ALA A 595 -26.05 -37.73 -17.67
N GLN A 596 -25.51 -36.53 -17.88
CA GLN A 596 -24.17 -36.20 -17.40
C GLN A 596 -24.19 -36.22 -15.86
N VAL A 597 -23.43 -37.14 -15.26
CA VAL A 597 -23.16 -37.08 -13.81
C VAL A 597 -22.30 -35.83 -13.58
N PRO A 598 -22.59 -34.98 -12.55
CA PRO A 598 -21.75 -33.83 -12.26
C PRO A 598 -20.30 -34.26 -12.05
N SER A 599 -19.34 -33.52 -12.63
CA SER A 599 -17.93 -33.78 -12.33
C SER A 599 -17.63 -33.45 -10.86
N SER A 600 -16.57 -34.02 -10.30
CA SER A 600 -16.13 -33.65 -8.93
C SER A 600 -15.94 -32.13 -8.75
N ARG A 601 -15.60 -31.42 -9.83
CA ARG A 601 -15.33 -29.98 -9.84
C ARG A 601 -16.61 -29.14 -10.06
N ASP A 602 -17.65 -29.70 -10.69
CA ASP A 602 -18.96 -29.06 -10.81
C ASP A 602 -19.61 -28.87 -9.44
N THR A 603 -19.51 -29.89 -8.58
CA THR A 603 -20.01 -29.87 -7.20
C THR A 603 -19.17 -28.92 -6.33
N GLU A 604 -17.84 -29.02 -6.38
CA GLU A 604 -16.90 -28.13 -5.68
C GLU A 604 -17.20 -26.63 -5.91
N LEU A 605 -17.47 -26.25 -7.17
CA LEU A 605 -17.80 -24.87 -7.54
C LEU A 605 -19.17 -24.41 -7.00
N ILE A 606 -20.16 -25.30 -6.92
CA ILE A 606 -21.47 -24.95 -6.34
C ILE A 606 -21.41 -24.89 -4.81
N ASP A 607 -20.72 -25.83 -4.16
CA ASP A 607 -20.54 -25.82 -2.71
C ASP A 607 -19.81 -24.54 -2.27
N PHE A 608 -18.73 -24.16 -2.99
CA PHE A 608 -18.04 -22.88 -2.77
C PHE A 608 -18.94 -21.66 -3.06
N TYR A 609 -19.76 -21.71 -4.12
CA TYR A 609 -20.70 -20.64 -4.41
C TYR A 609 -21.67 -20.42 -3.25
N LEU A 610 -22.31 -21.49 -2.75
CA LEU A 610 -23.32 -21.43 -1.70
C LEU A 610 -22.71 -21.01 -0.35
N ASP A 611 -21.54 -21.54 0.01
CA ASP A 611 -20.86 -21.25 1.28
C ASP A 611 -20.18 -19.87 1.31
N LYS A 612 -19.55 -19.42 0.21
CA LYS A 612 -18.67 -18.24 0.21
C LYS A 612 -19.08 -17.09 -0.71
N VAL A 613 -19.91 -17.32 -1.72
CA VAL A 613 -20.27 -16.28 -2.71
C VAL A 613 -21.68 -15.74 -2.48
N ALA A 614 -22.68 -16.60 -2.36
CA ALA A 614 -24.08 -16.22 -2.13
C ALA A 614 -24.31 -15.33 -0.89
N PRO A 615 -23.58 -15.48 0.24
CA PRO A 615 -23.70 -14.58 1.39
C PRO A 615 -23.13 -13.17 1.17
N LEU A 616 -22.24 -12.96 0.19
CA LEU A 616 -21.60 -11.65 -0.04
C LEU A 616 -22.49 -10.66 -0.80
N PHE A 617 -23.52 -11.16 -1.48
CA PHE A 617 -24.40 -10.38 -2.36
C PHE A 617 -25.81 -10.21 -1.79
N CYS A 618 -25.96 -10.31 -0.47
CA CYS A 618 -27.26 -10.30 0.17
C CYS A 618 -27.18 -9.69 1.57
N CYS A 619 -28.26 -9.02 1.98
CA CYS A 619 -28.46 -8.57 3.37
C CYS A 619 -29.14 -9.64 4.25
N TYR A 620 -29.27 -10.88 3.76
CA TYR A 620 -29.88 -12.00 4.45
C TYR A 620 -28.84 -13.12 4.62
N ALA A 621 -28.84 -13.75 5.80
CA ALA A 621 -28.01 -14.91 6.11
C ALA A 621 -28.25 -16.08 5.13
N ALA A 622 -27.32 -17.04 5.07
CA ALA A 622 -27.41 -18.22 4.21
C ALA A 622 -28.57 -19.15 4.63
N SER A 623 -29.76 -18.81 4.13
CA SER A 623 -31.07 -19.30 4.60
C SER A 623 -32.07 -19.34 3.44
N ASP A 624 -33.28 -19.82 3.72
CA ASP A 624 -34.45 -19.70 2.86
C ASP A 624 -34.79 -18.23 2.51
N LYS A 625 -34.48 -17.26 3.37
CA LYS A 625 -34.65 -15.83 3.06
C LYS A 625 -33.66 -15.28 2.02
N ASN A 626 -32.53 -15.94 1.75
CA ASN A 626 -31.53 -15.45 0.77
C ASN A 626 -31.75 -16.05 -0.64
N PRO A 627 -32.23 -15.28 -1.64
CA PRO A 627 -32.54 -15.79 -2.97
C PRO A 627 -31.29 -16.27 -3.75
N PHE A 628 -30.12 -15.69 -3.49
CA PHE A 628 -28.87 -16.13 -4.13
C PHE A 628 -28.38 -17.47 -3.60
N TYR A 629 -28.84 -17.88 -2.41
CA TYR A 629 -28.55 -19.17 -1.80
C TYR A 629 -29.63 -20.21 -2.15
N HIS A 630 -30.88 -19.99 -1.73
CA HIS A 630 -31.90 -21.04 -1.76
C HIS A 630 -32.36 -21.40 -3.18
N LEU A 631 -32.46 -20.43 -4.11
CA LEU A 631 -32.87 -20.71 -5.50
C LEU A 631 -31.80 -21.53 -6.22
N ILE A 632 -30.52 -21.25 -5.95
CA ILE A 632 -29.39 -21.98 -6.54
C ILE A 632 -29.26 -23.37 -5.92
N ALA A 633 -29.41 -23.51 -4.60
CA ALA A 633 -29.44 -24.80 -3.92
C ALA A 633 -30.62 -25.68 -4.42
N LYS A 634 -31.80 -25.10 -4.62
CA LYS A 634 -32.97 -25.80 -5.17
C LYS A 634 -32.77 -26.20 -6.63
N ALA A 635 -32.21 -25.31 -7.45
CA ALA A 635 -31.84 -25.61 -8.83
C ALA A 635 -30.83 -26.76 -8.92
N TRP A 636 -29.78 -26.75 -8.09
CA TRP A 636 -28.71 -27.75 -8.05
C TRP A 636 -29.19 -29.14 -7.59
N ASN A 637 -30.15 -29.17 -6.67
CA ASN A 637 -30.75 -30.41 -6.17
C ASN A 637 -31.93 -30.92 -7.02
N SER A 638 -32.33 -30.20 -8.07
CA SER A 638 -33.41 -30.63 -8.97
C SER A 638 -32.92 -31.59 -10.05
N GLU A 639 -33.80 -32.50 -10.46
CA GLU A 639 -33.61 -33.38 -11.62
C GLU A 639 -33.37 -32.60 -12.94
N HIS A 640 -33.88 -31.37 -13.04
CA HIS A 640 -33.74 -30.51 -14.23
C HIS A 640 -32.48 -29.63 -14.24
N LYS A 641 -31.50 -29.91 -13.37
CA LYS A 641 -30.30 -29.09 -13.22
C LYS A 641 -29.44 -28.93 -14.47
N PHE A 642 -29.46 -29.92 -15.35
CA PHE A 642 -28.74 -29.91 -16.64
C PHE A 642 -29.59 -29.47 -17.83
N THR A 643 -30.87 -29.13 -17.61
CA THR A 643 -31.77 -28.63 -18.65
C THR A 643 -32.29 -27.24 -18.27
N LYS A 644 -33.45 -27.16 -17.60
CA LYS A 644 -34.11 -25.90 -17.23
C LYS A 644 -33.20 -24.96 -16.42
N TYR A 645 -32.43 -25.50 -15.49
CA TYR A 645 -31.58 -24.68 -14.61
C TYR A 645 -30.10 -24.58 -15.04
N ALA A 646 -29.73 -25.14 -16.19
CA ALA A 646 -28.34 -25.16 -16.65
C ALA A 646 -27.74 -23.75 -16.75
N ALA A 647 -28.53 -22.78 -17.23
CA ALA A 647 -28.15 -21.37 -17.31
C ALA A 647 -27.71 -20.79 -15.95
N VAL A 648 -28.53 -20.95 -14.90
CA VAL A 648 -28.25 -20.34 -13.59
C VAL A 648 -27.14 -21.07 -12.84
N ILE A 649 -27.03 -22.39 -13.02
CA ILE A 649 -25.98 -23.21 -12.41
C ILE A 649 -24.63 -22.88 -13.03
N ARG A 650 -24.53 -22.85 -14.38
CA ARG A 650 -23.30 -22.46 -15.08
C ARG A 650 -22.90 -21.01 -14.76
N ALA A 651 -23.86 -20.09 -14.64
CA ALA A 651 -23.59 -18.72 -14.19
C ALA A 651 -23.01 -18.69 -12.76
N SER A 652 -23.62 -19.43 -11.82
CA SER A 652 -23.16 -19.53 -10.42
C SER A 652 -21.76 -20.15 -10.30
N GLN A 653 -21.53 -21.28 -10.99
CA GLN A 653 -20.22 -21.93 -11.06
C GLN A 653 -19.16 -21.02 -11.69
N SER A 654 -19.52 -20.22 -12.70
CA SER A 654 -18.59 -19.26 -13.31
C SER A 654 -18.16 -18.20 -12.31
N LEU A 655 -19.09 -17.66 -11.50
CA LEU A 655 -18.79 -16.68 -10.47
C LEU A 655 -17.93 -17.29 -9.34
N ALA A 656 -18.22 -18.51 -8.91
CA ALA A 656 -17.34 -19.24 -7.98
C ALA A 656 -15.94 -19.45 -8.54
N ALA A 657 -15.81 -19.86 -9.80
CA ALA A 657 -14.51 -20.03 -10.46
C ALA A 657 -13.72 -18.71 -10.53
N VAL A 658 -14.39 -17.57 -10.76
CA VAL A 658 -13.76 -16.23 -10.65
C VAL A 658 -13.25 -15.96 -9.24
N PHE A 659 -14.04 -16.25 -8.20
CA PHE A 659 -13.65 -16.08 -6.80
C PHE A 659 -12.49 -16.98 -6.39
N MET A 660 -12.55 -18.27 -6.72
CA MET A 660 -11.48 -19.22 -6.46
C MET A 660 -10.21 -18.93 -7.28
N SER A 661 -10.30 -18.23 -8.41
CA SER A 661 -9.14 -17.86 -9.23
C SER A 661 -8.14 -16.89 -8.59
N ALA A 662 -8.50 -16.32 -7.42
CA ALA A 662 -7.57 -15.60 -6.55
C ALA A 662 -6.55 -16.55 -5.87
N ARG A 663 -6.88 -17.84 -5.73
CA ARG A 663 -6.02 -18.88 -5.14
C ARG A 663 -5.53 -19.90 -6.19
N GLU A 664 -6.37 -20.28 -7.16
CA GLU A 664 -6.02 -21.23 -8.22
C GLU A 664 -6.15 -20.57 -9.61
N SER A 665 -5.05 -20.01 -10.13
CA SER A 665 -5.08 -19.18 -11.36
C SER A 665 -5.55 -19.89 -12.65
N SER A 666 -5.49 -21.22 -12.67
CA SER A 666 -6.08 -22.09 -13.72
C SER A 666 -7.59 -21.87 -13.89
N LEU A 667 -8.32 -21.56 -12.82
CA LEU A 667 -9.78 -21.42 -12.84
C LEU A 667 -10.26 -20.20 -13.65
N ARG A 668 -9.36 -19.32 -14.09
CA ARG A 668 -9.71 -18.20 -15.00
C ARG A 668 -10.19 -18.68 -16.37
N SER A 669 -9.63 -19.75 -16.92
CA SER A 669 -10.11 -20.33 -18.19
C SER A 669 -11.42 -21.09 -17.98
N VAL A 670 -11.54 -21.81 -16.85
CA VAL A 670 -12.77 -22.51 -16.44
C VAL A 670 -13.94 -21.52 -16.29
N ALA A 671 -13.74 -20.40 -15.60
CA ALA A 671 -14.72 -19.33 -15.48
C ALA A 671 -15.20 -18.83 -16.85
N LYS A 672 -14.28 -18.60 -17.80
CA LYS A 672 -14.64 -18.16 -19.17
C LYS A 672 -15.40 -19.23 -19.97
N SER A 673 -15.10 -20.53 -19.78
CA SER A 673 -15.91 -21.62 -20.36
C SER A 673 -17.34 -21.58 -19.81
N LEU A 674 -17.47 -21.56 -18.48
CA LEU A 674 -18.75 -21.58 -17.79
C LEU A 674 -19.60 -20.33 -18.09
N GLN A 675 -18.97 -19.15 -18.24
CA GLN A 675 -19.63 -17.93 -18.74
C GLN A 675 -20.24 -18.16 -20.13
N LYS A 676 -19.48 -18.77 -21.04
CA LYS A 676 -19.90 -19.03 -22.42
C LYS A 676 -20.97 -20.12 -22.53
N GLU A 677 -20.90 -21.14 -21.68
CA GLU A 677 -21.95 -22.16 -21.52
C GLU A 677 -23.24 -21.55 -20.97
N ALA A 678 -23.15 -20.74 -19.90
CA ALA A 678 -24.30 -20.03 -19.33
C ALA A 678 -24.97 -19.12 -20.37
N GLN A 679 -24.19 -18.36 -21.14
CA GLN A 679 -24.68 -17.54 -22.25
C GLN A 679 -25.43 -18.38 -23.29
N GLY A 680 -24.85 -19.51 -23.73
CA GLY A 680 -25.50 -20.41 -24.69
C GLY A 680 -26.83 -20.99 -24.19
N HIS A 681 -26.91 -21.35 -22.90
CA HIS A 681 -28.17 -21.79 -22.29
C HIS A 681 -29.20 -20.65 -22.17
N ILE A 682 -28.79 -19.43 -21.82
CA ILE A 682 -29.69 -18.26 -21.78
C ILE A 682 -30.22 -17.94 -23.18
N ASP A 683 -29.36 -17.97 -24.20
CA ASP A 683 -29.76 -17.68 -25.59
C ASP A 683 -30.73 -18.76 -26.10
N TYR A 684 -30.46 -20.05 -25.84
CA TYR A 684 -31.39 -21.15 -26.12
C TYR A 684 -32.75 -20.93 -25.46
N LEU A 685 -32.80 -20.83 -24.12
CA LEU A 685 -34.05 -20.65 -23.35
C LEU A 685 -34.84 -19.43 -23.83
N SER A 686 -34.15 -18.32 -24.10
CA SER A 686 -34.81 -17.10 -24.61
C SER A 686 -35.49 -17.27 -25.98
N SER A 687 -35.04 -18.23 -26.78
CA SER A 687 -35.60 -18.53 -28.11
C SER A 687 -36.70 -19.60 -28.11
N THR A 688 -36.70 -20.51 -27.14
CA THR A 688 -37.63 -21.65 -27.07
C THR A 688 -38.72 -21.46 -26.02
N GLU A 689 -38.35 -21.02 -24.82
CA GLU A 689 -39.22 -20.94 -23.66
C GLU A 689 -39.52 -19.49 -23.25
N GLY A 690 -38.68 -18.52 -23.60
CA GLY A 690 -38.76 -17.12 -23.16
C GLY A 690 -37.90 -16.84 -21.92
N TYR A 691 -38.15 -15.71 -21.26
CA TYR A 691 -37.44 -15.30 -20.05
C TYR A 691 -38.30 -15.53 -18.80
N ASP A 692 -37.81 -16.34 -17.85
CA ASP A 692 -38.37 -16.54 -16.51
C ASP A 692 -37.42 -16.01 -15.41
N ALA A 693 -37.86 -16.01 -14.16
CA ALA A 693 -37.06 -15.51 -13.03
C ALA A 693 -35.67 -16.18 -12.91
N MET A 694 -35.55 -17.47 -13.27
CA MET A 694 -34.27 -18.19 -13.23
C MET A 694 -33.33 -17.74 -14.36
N THR A 695 -33.89 -17.39 -15.52
CA THR A 695 -33.14 -16.79 -16.65
C THR A 695 -32.66 -15.37 -16.32
N PHE A 696 -33.48 -14.56 -15.63
CA PHE A 696 -33.06 -13.25 -15.11
C PHE A 696 -31.97 -13.36 -14.03
N LEU A 697 -32.09 -14.31 -13.11
CA LEU A 697 -31.05 -14.59 -12.11
C LEU A 697 -29.75 -15.06 -12.77
N ALA A 698 -29.83 -15.90 -13.81
CA ALA A 698 -28.67 -16.33 -14.58
C ALA A 698 -27.98 -15.14 -15.28
N LEU A 699 -28.74 -14.22 -15.90
CA LEU A 699 -28.20 -12.99 -16.50
C LEU A 699 -27.51 -12.10 -15.45
N HIS A 700 -28.07 -11.93 -14.26
CA HIS A 700 -27.46 -11.15 -13.18
C HIS A 700 -26.14 -11.78 -12.71
N LEU A 701 -26.13 -13.10 -12.43
CA LEU A 701 -24.94 -13.82 -11.97
C LEU A 701 -23.84 -13.88 -13.05
N LEU A 702 -24.22 -14.02 -14.32
CA LEU A 702 -23.31 -13.94 -15.47
C LEU A 702 -22.70 -12.55 -15.62
N GLY A 703 -23.50 -11.50 -15.41
CA GLY A 703 -23.01 -10.12 -15.32
C GLY A 703 -22.03 -9.92 -14.17
N ALA A 704 -22.37 -10.38 -12.97
CA ALA A 704 -21.46 -10.33 -11.81
C ALA A 704 -20.15 -11.10 -12.09
N SER A 705 -20.23 -12.28 -12.71
CA SER A 705 -19.08 -13.09 -13.11
C SER A 705 -18.16 -12.33 -14.06
N ALA A 706 -18.70 -11.76 -15.14
CA ALA A 706 -17.95 -10.95 -16.10
C ALA A 706 -17.30 -9.72 -15.44
N MET A 707 -18.04 -9.04 -14.55
CA MET A 707 -17.58 -7.86 -13.81
C MET A 707 -16.40 -8.18 -12.89
N TYR A 708 -16.47 -9.28 -12.10
CA TYR A 708 -15.38 -9.68 -11.21
C TYR A 708 -14.22 -10.37 -11.95
N SER A 709 -14.44 -10.93 -13.14
CA SER A 709 -13.37 -11.41 -14.02
C SER A 709 -12.66 -10.31 -14.81
N GLN A 710 -12.99 -9.03 -14.59
CA GLN A 710 -12.48 -7.86 -15.35
C GLN A 710 -12.81 -7.90 -16.85
N ASP A 711 -13.83 -8.65 -17.27
CA ASP A 711 -14.31 -8.65 -18.66
C ASP A 711 -15.37 -7.57 -18.84
N VAL A 712 -14.90 -6.31 -18.74
CA VAL A 712 -15.74 -5.10 -18.72
C VAL A 712 -16.58 -4.96 -19.99
N ALA A 713 -16.04 -5.37 -21.15
CA ALA A 713 -16.77 -5.36 -22.41
C ALA A 713 -17.91 -6.38 -22.41
N TYR A 714 -17.66 -7.61 -21.95
CA TYR A 714 -18.69 -8.64 -21.88
C TYR A 714 -19.76 -8.32 -20.82
N TRP A 715 -19.35 -7.82 -19.65
CA TRP A 715 -20.28 -7.32 -18.62
C TRP A 715 -21.25 -6.27 -19.19
N HIS A 716 -20.75 -5.32 -20.00
CA HIS A 716 -21.60 -4.29 -20.60
C HIS A 716 -22.65 -4.87 -21.56
N VAL A 717 -22.28 -5.89 -22.35
CA VAL A 717 -23.22 -6.61 -23.23
C VAL A 717 -24.32 -7.31 -22.42
N VAL A 718 -23.96 -8.00 -21.34
CA VAL A 718 -24.93 -8.69 -20.46
C VAL A 718 -25.85 -7.68 -19.75
N ALA A 719 -25.29 -6.58 -19.25
CA ALA A 719 -26.05 -5.51 -18.60
C ALA A 719 -27.04 -4.81 -19.56
N ALA A 720 -26.61 -4.54 -20.80
CA ALA A 720 -27.48 -3.98 -21.84
C ALA A 720 -28.57 -4.98 -22.27
N LYS A 721 -28.27 -6.28 -22.36
CA LYS A 721 -29.27 -7.33 -22.63
C LYS A 721 -30.33 -7.34 -21.52
N LEU A 722 -29.91 -7.37 -20.24
CA LEU A 722 -30.82 -7.30 -19.09
C LEU A 722 -31.69 -6.03 -19.11
N GLN A 723 -31.10 -4.86 -19.39
CA GLN A 723 -31.84 -3.60 -19.48
C GLN A 723 -32.92 -3.62 -20.56
N ASN A 724 -32.57 -4.11 -21.76
CA ASN A 724 -33.52 -4.19 -22.88
C ASN A 724 -34.71 -5.08 -22.55
N ILE A 725 -34.47 -6.24 -21.92
CA ILE A 725 -35.55 -7.16 -21.52
C ILE A 725 -36.43 -6.54 -20.42
N LEU A 726 -35.85 -5.93 -19.37
CA LEU A 726 -36.62 -5.23 -18.33
C LEU A 726 -37.45 -4.05 -18.88
N SER A 727 -36.89 -3.31 -19.85
CA SER A 727 -37.59 -2.18 -20.48
C SER A 727 -38.74 -2.65 -21.37
N LEU A 728 -38.57 -3.76 -22.10
CA LEU A 728 -39.65 -4.40 -22.86
C LEU A 728 -40.76 -4.92 -21.93
N ASP A 729 -40.41 -5.57 -20.81
CA ASP A 729 -41.36 -6.04 -19.80
C ASP A 729 -42.22 -4.90 -19.22
N ALA A 730 -41.59 -3.76 -18.91
CA ALA A 730 -42.27 -2.59 -18.35
C ALA A 730 -43.23 -1.89 -19.34
N LEU A 731 -42.97 -1.96 -20.65
CA LEU A 731 -43.76 -1.31 -21.70
C LEU A 731 -45.01 -2.10 -22.14
N GLY A 732 -45.24 -3.31 -21.60
CA GLY A 732 -46.51 -4.05 -21.72
C GLY A 732 -47.06 -4.22 -23.14
N SER A 733 -46.19 -4.28 -24.16
CA SER A 733 -46.60 -4.14 -25.56
C SER A 733 -47.15 -5.45 -26.14
N ASN A 734 -48.44 -5.47 -26.49
CA ASN A 734 -49.15 -6.62 -27.08
C ASN A 734 -48.59 -7.14 -28.43
N ASN A 735 -47.54 -6.54 -28.98
CA ASN A 735 -46.85 -6.95 -30.22
C ASN A 735 -45.48 -7.61 -29.96
N GLN A 736 -45.23 -8.17 -28.76
CA GLN A 736 -43.95 -8.78 -28.41
C GLN A 736 -43.76 -10.17 -29.02
N THR A 737 -42.63 -10.36 -29.71
CA THR A 737 -42.09 -11.67 -30.13
C THR A 737 -41.32 -12.38 -29.01
N THR A 738 -41.03 -11.69 -27.90
CA THR A 738 -40.30 -12.20 -26.74
C THR A 738 -41.27 -12.48 -25.59
N ILE A 739 -41.33 -13.73 -25.12
CA ILE A 739 -42.16 -14.12 -23.98
C ILE A 739 -41.40 -13.81 -22.69
N ILE A 740 -42.03 -13.08 -21.76
CA ILE A 740 -41.49 -12.77 -20.43
C ILE A 740 -42.51 -13.26 -19.38
N ARG A 741 -42.06 -14.08 -18.44
CA ARG A 741 -42.86 -14.69 -17.37
C ARG A 741 -42.31 -14.26 -16.00
N LEU A 742 -42.59 -13.02 -15.61
CA LEU A 742 -42.30 -12.49 -14.29
C LEU A 742 -43.57 -12.03 -13.57
N HIS A 743 -43.73 -12.46 -12.32
CA HIS A 743 -44.68 -11.94 -11.35
C HIS A 743 -44.24 -10.55 -10.84
N GLU A 744 -45.18 -9.73 -10.36
CA GLU A 744 -44.90 -8.33 -10.01
C GLU A 744 -43.78 -8.15 -8.95
N ARG A 745 -43.72 -9.04 -7.95
CA ARG A 745 -42.65 -9.04 -6.94
C ARG A 745 -41.28 -9.41 -7.52
N GLU A 746 -41.24 -10.33 -8.49
CA GLU A 746 -40.00 -10.69 -9.20
C GLU A 746 -39.50 -9.52 -10.07
N ARG A 747 -40.43 -8.79 -10.72
CA ARG A 747 -40.09 -7.56 -11.45
C ARG A 747 -39.47 -6.54 -10.51
N GLN A 748 -40.08 -6.27 -9.35
CA GLN A 748 -39.55 -5.34 -8.36
C GLN A 748 -38.14 -5.74 -7.88
N PHE A 749 -37.90 -7.02 -7.62
CA PHE A 749 -36.58 -7.58 -7.27
C PHE A 749 -35.54 -7.36 -8.38
N PHE A 750 -35.82 -7.77 -9.62
CA PHE A 750 -34.85 -7.60 -10.71
C PHE A 750 -34.61 -6.13 -11.08
N TRP A 751 -35.61 -5.26 -10.94
CA TRP A 751 -35.43 -3.80 -11.05
C TRP A 751 -34.50 -3.25 -9.98
N GLY A 752 -34.63 -3.70 -8.73
CA GLY A 752 -33.72 -3.32 -7.64
C GLY A 752 -32.27 -3.75 -7.90
N LEU A 753 -32.04 -4.99 -8.33
CA LEU A 753 -30.70 -5.50 -8.68
C LEU A 753 -30.09 -4.70 -9.83
N HIS A 754 -30.87 -4.46 -10.88
CA HIS A 754 -30.45 -3.72 -12.06
C HIS A 754 -30.08 -2.26 -11.72
N MET A 755 -30.88 -1.60 -10.86
CA MET A 755 -30.64 -0.23 -10.40
C MET A 755 -29.31 -0.09 -9.65
N TYR A 756 -29.00 -0.99 -8.71
CA TYR A 756 -27.72 -0.92 -7.99
C TYR A 756 -26.54 -1.18 -8.92
N ASN A 757 -26.65 -2.15 -9.84
CA ASN A 757 -25.61 -2.39 -10.83
C ASN A 757 -25.32 -1.12 -11.66
N HIS A 758 -26.36 -0.40 -12.10
CA HIS A 758 -26.21 0.90 -12.75
C HIS A 758 -25.60 1.98 -11.85
N LEU A 759 -25.93 2.02 -10.55
CA LEU A 759 -25.30 2.93 -9.60
C LEU A 759 -23.79 2.69 -9.52
N HIS A 760 -23.37 1.44 -9.34
CA HIS A 760 -21.98 1.07 -9.30
C HIS A 760 -21.25 1.44 -10.60
N THR A 761 -21.82 1.15 -11.79
CA THR A 761 -21.23 1.58 -13.07
C THR A 761 -21.12 3.10 -13.15
N THR A 762 -22.17 3.82 -12.73
CA THR A 762 -22.23 5.28 -12.83
C THR A 762 -21.10 5.95 -12.06
N PHE A 763 -20.67 5.38 -10.93
CA PHE A 763 -19.58 5.92 -10.11
C PHE A 763 -18.19 5.33 -10.38
N VAL A 764 -18.06 4.11 -10.90
CA VAL A 764 -16.74 3.44 -11.02
C VAL A 764 -16.22 3.32 -12.46
N GLU A 765 -17.09 3.34 -13.47
CA GLU A 765 -16.71 3.15 -14.89
C GLU A 765 -16.94 4.45 -15.69
N ASN A 766 -15.99 4.91 -16.52
CA ASN A 766 -16.20 6.10 -17.36
C ASN A 766 -16.89 5.81 -18.70
N HIS A 767 -16.25 5.00 -19.55
CA HIS A 767 -16.61 4.88 -20.97
C HIS A 767 -17.95 4.16 -21.25
N LEU A 768 -18.63 3.67 -20.22
CA LEU A 768 -19.78 2.78 -20.32
C LEU A 768 -21.06 3.55 -19.96
N SER A 769 -21.65 4.17 -20.97
CA SER A 769 -23.00 4.73 -20.88
C SER A 769 -24.01 3.63 -21.16
N LEU A 770 -24.47 2.95 -20.09
CA LEU A 770 -25.69 2.16 -20.19
C LEU A 770 -26.87 3.10 -20.52
N PRO A 771 -27.85 2.69 -21.35
CA PRO A 771 -29.01 3.51 -21.69
C PRO A 771 -29.74 4.09 -20.46
N SER A 772 -30.51 5.16 -20.66
CA SER A 772 -31.36 5.72 -19.61
C SER A 772 -32.35 4.66 -19.10
N ILE A 773 -32.50 4.57 -17.78
CA ILE A 773 -33.45 3.63 -17.17
C ILE A 773 -34.79 4.35 -17.04
N GLN A 774 -35.85 3.75 -17.55
CA GLN A 774 -37.23 4.12 -17.23
C GLN A 774 -37.76 3.11 -16.21
N ILE A 775 -37.55 3.37 -14.92
CA ILE A 775 -38.14 2.55 -13.85
C ILE A 775 -39.61 3.01 -13.69
N PRO A 776 -40.60 2.10 -13.76
CA PRO A 776 -41.98 2.43 -13.41
C PRO A 776 -42.08 2.99 -11.98
N GLU A 777 -42.76 4.13 -11.81
CA GLU A 777 -42.88 4.85 -10.52
C GLU A 777 -43.39 3.95 -9.38
N ARG A 778 -44.31 3.03 -9.67
CA ARG A 778 -44.84 2.02 -8.74
C ARG A 778 -43.79 1.10 -8.08
N TYR A 779 -42.57 1.01 -8.61
CA TYR A 779 -41.45 0.28 -7.99
C TYR A 779 -40.54 1.17 -7.11
N LEU A 780 -40.78 2.48 -7.12
CA LEU A 780 -40.13 3.49 -6.29
C LEU A 780 -41.06 4.00 -5.17
N GLU A 781 -42.37 3.81 -5.31
CA GLU A 781 -43.38 4.13 -4.30
C GLU A 781 -43.30 3.19 -3.07
N ASP A 782 -43.31 3.79 -1.88
CA ASP A 782 -43.41 3.08 -0.61
C ASP A 782 -44.88 2.84 -0.25
N ILE A 783 -45.30 1.57 -0.10
CA ILE A 783 -46.67 1.24 0.31
C ILE A 783 -46.84 1.51 1.80
N THR A 784 -47.55 2.58 2.15
CA THR A 784 -47.80 2.98 3.53
C THR A 784 -48.62 1.94 4.30
N GLY A 785 -48.15 1.51 5.47
CA GLY A 785 -48.88 0.61 6.38
C GLY A 785 -48.52 -0.88 6.25
N ILE A 786 -47.53 -1.25 5.44
CA ILE A 786 -46.98 -2.61 5.34
C ILE A 786 -45.49 -2.57 5.73
N ARG A 787 -45.01 -3.58 6.47
CA ARG A 787 -43.57 -3.70 6.76
C ARG A 787 -42.75 -3.91 5.49
N ARG A 788 -41.66 -3.16 5.38
CA ARG A 788 -40.75 -3.14 4.23
C ARG A 788 -39.70 -4.23 4.41
N TYR A 789 -39.59 -5.12 3.44
CA TYR A 789 -38.53 -6.13 3.43
C TYR A 789 -37.30 -5.55 2.75
N PRO A 790 -36.10 -5.62 3.36
CA PRO A 790 -34.87 -5.18 2.73
C PRO A 790 -34.66 -5.82 1.35
N HIS A 791 -34.43 -5.02 0.32
CA HIS A 791 -34.04 -5.54 -0.98
C HIS A 791 -32.52 -5.85 -0.96
N PRO A 792 -32.06 -7.05 -1.40
CA PRO A 792 -30.67 -7.50 -1.21
C PRO A 792 -29.53 -6.57 -1.65
N TYR A 793 -29.79 -5.68 -2.62
CA TYR A 793 -28.79 -4.73 -3.16
C TYR A 793 -29.11 -3.25 -2.89
N THR A 794 -30.37 -2.91 -2.58
CA THR A 794 -30.83 -1.51 -2.44
C THR A 794 -31.31 -1.20 -1.02
N GLY A 795 -31.24 -2.19 -0.12
CA GLY A 795 -31.56 -2.09 1.29
C GLY A 795 -33.01 -1.71 1.51
N VAL A 796 -33.22 -0.78 2.43
CA VAL A 796 -34.54 -0.38 2.94
C VAL A 796 -35.19 0.76 2.14
N SER A 797 -34.50 1.32 1.13
CA SER A 797 -35.07 2.33 0.24
C SER A 797 -34.48 2.28 -1.17
N SER A 798 -35.24 1.68 -2.08
CA SER A 798 -34.98 1.75 -3.52
C SER A 798 -35.08 3.18 -4.06
N HIS A 799 -36.00 4.00 -3.52
CA HIS A 799 -36.20 5.39 -3.94
C HIS A 799 -34.96 6.29 -3.66
N ILE A 800 -34.34 6.16 -2.48
CA ILE A 800 -33.09 6.87 -2.15
C ILE A 800 -31.94 6.39 -3.05
N THR A 801 -31.86 5.08 -3.29
CA THR A 801 -30.83 4.50 -4.18
C THR A 801 -30.99 5.00 -5.63
N PHE A 802 -32.23 5.14 -6.11
CA PHE A 802 -32.55 5.73 -7.41
C PHE A 802 -32.18 7.21 -7.50
N ALA A 803 -32.45 7.98 -6.44
CA ALA A 803 -32.07 9.39 -6.39
C ALA A 803 -30.55 9.57 -6.49
N LEU A 804 -29.76 8.76 -5.75
CA LEU A 804 -28.29 8.77 -5.85
C LEU A 804 -27.78 8.39 -7.26
N LEU A 805 -28.40 7.39 -7.91
CA LEU A 805 -28.10 7.02 -9.29
C LEU A 805 -28.37 8.19 -10.26
N THR A 806 -29.51 8.87 -10.10
CA THR A 806 -29.91 9.99 -10.95
C THR A 806 -28.99 11.20 -10.75
N VAL A 807 -28.60 11.51 -9.51
CA VAL A 807 -27.56 12.50 -9.22
C VAL A 807 -26.22 12.15 -9.90
N GLY A 808 -25.78 10.89 -9.82
CA GLY A 808 -24.55 10.46 -10.50
C GLY A 808 -24.58 10.65 -12.02
N LYS A 809 -25.74 10.39 -12.66
CA LYS A 809 -25.96 10.64 -14.09
C LYS A 809 -25.98 12.13 -14.44
N LEU A 810 -26.64 12.95 -13.61
CA LEU A 810 -26.70 14.40 -13.77
C LEU A 810 -25.29 15.01 -13.73
N ILE A 811 -24.47 14.59 -12.77
CA ILE A 811 -23.08 15.02 -12.63
C ILE A 811 -22.22 14.61 -13.82
N LYS A 812 -22.38 13.39 -14.34
CA LYS A 812 -21.72 12.97 -15.59
C LYS A 812 -22.11 13.81 -16.80
N ARG A 813 -23.39 14.21 -16.93
CA ARG A 813 -23.86 15.14 -17.98
C ARG A 813 -23.21 16.51 -17.82
N GLN A 814 -23.16 17.05 -16.61
CA GLN A 814 -22.51 18.32 -16.29
C GLN A 814 -21.02 18.29 -16.64
N ARG A 815 -20.28 17.27 -16.19
CA ARG A 815 -18.83 17.16 -16.43
C ARG A 815 -18.52 17.00 -17.92
N LYS A 816 -19.32 16.22 -18.65
CA LYS A 816 -19.19 16.06 -20.11
C LYS A 816 -19.36 17.39 -20.86
N LEU A 817 -20.30 18.24 -20.45
CA LEU A 817 -20.45 19.59 -21.02
C LEU A 817 -19.26 20.48 -20.65
N ALA A 818 -18.85 20.50 -19.38
CA ALA A 818 -17.71 21.30 -18.91
C ALA A 818 -16.38 20.97 -19.60
N VAL A 819 -16.14 19.70 -19.93
CA VAL A 819 -14.91 19.22 -20.58
C VAL A 819 -14.97 19.29 -22.12
N SER A 820 -16.11 19.65 -22.72
CA SER A 820 -16.35 19.56 -24.16
C SER A 820 -15.50 20.48 -25.07
N ARG A 821 -14.68 21.39 -24.50
CA ARG A 821 -13.73 22.32 -25.18
C ARG A 821 -14.30 23.15 -26.34
N SER A 822 -15.62 23.26 -26.46
CA SER A 822 -16.29 24.09 -27.47
C SER A 822 -16.53 25.51 -26.94
N PHE A 823 -16.55 26.49 -27.85
CA PHE A 823 -16.88 27.88 -27.51
C PHE A 823 -18.28 28.00 -26.93
N ALA A 824 -18.47 28.89 -25.96
CA ALA A 824 -19.75 29.18 -25.34
C ALA A 824 -20.83 29.51 -26.39
N THR A 825 -21.89 28.72 -26.43
CA THR A 825 -23.09 28.99 -27.25
C THR A 825 -24.32 29.20 -26.38
N GLU A 826 -25.34 29.88 -26.92
CA GLU A 826 -26.63 30.04 -26.23
C GLU A 826 -27.26 28.67 -25.89
N GLN A 827 -27.11 27.66 -26.77
CA GLN A 827 -27.56 26.30 -26.49
C GLN A 827 -26.85 25.70 -25.26
N GLN A 828 -25.52 25.85 -25.14
CA GLN A 828 -24.80 25.36 -23.95
C GLN A 828 -25.23 26.08 -22.67
N ILE A 829 -25.53 27.39 -22.74
CA ILE A 829 -26.05 28.15 -21.59
C ILE A 829 -27.42 27.61 -21.18
N GLN A 830 -28.28 27.27 -22.15
CA GLN A 830 -29.58 26.65 -21.90
C GLN A 830 -29.42 25.23 -21.31
N ASP A 831 -28.51 24.42 -21.85
CA ASP A 831 -28.20 23.08 -21.33
C ASP A 831 -27.70 23.14 -19.87
N ILE A 832 -26.82 24.09 -19.53
CA ILE A 832 -26.34 24.32 -18.16
C ILE A 832 -27.49 24.76 -17.24
N ARG A 833 -28.35 25.67 -17.69
CA ARG A 833 -29.55 26.09 -16.93
C ARG A 833 -30.49 24.92 -16.67
N ALA A 834 -30.71 24.05 -17.65
CA ALA A 834 -31.53 22.85 -17.50
C ALA A 834 -30.95 21.88 -16.45
N LEU A 835 -29.63 21.63 -16.48
CA LEU A 835 -28.96 20.82 -15.46
C LEU A 835 -29.10 21.42 -14.04
N ILE A 836 -29.05 22.74 -13.91
CA ILE A 836 -29.26 23.42 -12.62
C ILE A 836 -30.73 23.28 -12.17
N SER A 837 -31.72 23.32 -13.07
CA SER A 837 -33.13 23.05 -12.69
C SER A 837 -33.28 21.62 -12.16
N GLU A 838 -32.78 20.64 -12.92
CA GLU A 838 -32.81 19.21 -12.57
C GLU A 838 -32.12 18.95 -11.21
N ALA A 839 -31.02 19.66 -10.91
CA ALA A 839 -30.34 19.60 -9.61
C ALA A 839 -31.22 20.09 -8.42
N ASN A 840 -32.03 21.13 -8.62
CA ASN A 840 -32.92 21.67 -7.58
C ASN A 840 -34.15 20.78 -7.34
N GLU A 841 -34.68 20.18 -8.40
CA GLU A 841 -35.77 19.19 -8.32
C GLU A 841 -35.31 17.95 -7.54
N LEU A 842 -34.10 17.44 -7.82
CA LEU A 842 -33.50 16.34 -7.09
C LEU A 842 -33.18 16.69 -5.62
N GLU A 843 -32.70 17.91 -5.33
CA GLU A 843 -32.52 18.35 -3.93
C GLU A 843 -33.87 18.33 -3.19
N THR A 844 -34.91 18.94 -3.78
CA THR A 844 -36.25 19.00 -3.18
C THR A 844 -36.80 17.61 -2.88
N MET A 845 -36.65 16.68 -3.83
CA MET A 845 -37.00 15.27 -3.67
C MET A 845 -36.23 14.61 -2.52
N LEU A 846 -34.89 14.73 -2.51
CA LEU A 846 -34.03 14.14 -1.47
C LEU A 846 -34.29 14.73 -0.08
N LEU A 847 -34.68 15.99 0.04
CA LEU A 847 -35.04 16.63 1.30
C LEU A 847 -36.43 16.18 1.80
N ALA A 848 -37.38 15.92 0.89
CA ALA A 848 -38.71 15.41 1.22
C ALA A 848 -38.75 13.91 1.57
N GLN A 849 -37.82 13.10 1.02
CA GLN A 849 -37.68 11.68 1.36
C GLN A 849 -37.25 11.46 2.82
N ASN A 850 -37.97 10.61 3.55
CA ASN A 850 -37.53 10.10 4.86
C ASN A 850 -36.86 8.73 4.69
N VAL A 851 -35.88 8.44 5.54
CA VAL A 851 -35.36 7.07 5.70
C VAL A 851 -36.34 6.32 6.63
N PRO A 852 -36.80 5.10 6.27
CA PRO A 852 -37.72 4.35 7.13
C PRO A 852 -37.11 4.01 8.49
N GLY A 853 -37.94 4.07 9.54
CA GLY A 853 -37.57 3.65 10.89
C GLY A 853 -37.39 2.14 11.01
N PRO A 854 -36.59 1.63 11.97
CA PRO A 854 -36.42 0.19 12.19
C PRO A 854 -37.73 -0.59 12.36
N GLU A 855 -38.75 0.05 12.95
CA GLU A 855 -40.10 -0.51 13.14
C GLU A 855 -40.91 -0.71 11.84
N GLU A 856 -40.59 0.05 10.79
CA GLU A 856 -41.18 -0.08 9.44
C GLU A 856 -40.54 -1.22 8.64
N ILE A 857 -39.44 -1.80 9.12
CA ILE A 857 -38.60 -2.75 8.37
C ILE A 857 -38.75 -4.15 8.97
N GLU A 858 -38.88 -5.17 8.12
CA GLU A 858 -38.85 -6.57 8.56
C GLU A 858 -37.40 -7.03 8.78
N ASP A 859 -37.17 -7.79 9.86
CA ASP A 859 -35.84 -8.26 10.21
C ASP A 859 -35.32 -9.29 9.19
N PRO A 860 -34.13 -9.08 8.58
CA PRO A 860 -33.52 -10.07 7.71
C PRO A 860 -33.11 -11.37 8.44
N ASN A 861 -33.12 -11.40 9.79
CA ASN A 861 -32.62 -12.48 10.63
C ASN A 861 -31.14 -12.81 10.35
N ASP A 862 -30.32 -11.79 10.09
CA ASP A 862 -28.87 -11.91 9.92
C ASP A 862 -28.14 -11.20 11.06
N GLU A 863 -27.51 -11.96 11.97
CA GLU A 863 -26.78 -11.43 13.12
C GLU A 863 -25.65 -10.46 12.73
N VAL A 864 -25.05 -10.60 11.54
CA VAL A 864 -24.02 -9.66 11.05
C VAL A 864 -24.59 -8.48 10.25
N THR A 865 -25.87 -8.53 9.88
CA THR A 865 -26.55 -7.47 9.11
C THR A 865 -27.90 -7.07 9.72
N PRO A 866 -27.93 -6.61 10.99
CA PRO A 866 -29.14 -6.08 11.61
C PRO A 866 -29.72 -4.89 10.84
N VAL A 867 -31.02 -4.67 11.02
CA VAL A 867 -31.81 -3.57 10.40
C VAL A 867 -31.12 -2.20 10.53
N GLU A 868 -30.48 -1.93 11.68
CA GLU A 868 -29.73 -0.69 11.93
C GLU A 868 -28.65 -0.40 10.86
N HIS A 869 -27.92 -1.43 10.39
CA HIS A 869 -26.91 -1.26 9.35
C HIS A 869 -27.54 -0.85 8.01
N LEU A 870 -28.74 -1.36 7.71
CA LEU A 870 -29.46 -1.08 6.48
C LEU A 870 -30.07 0.33 6.47
N VAL A 871 -30.60 0.78 7.62
CA VAL A 871 -31.04 2.16 7.85
C VAL A 871 -29.87 3.14 7.66
N LYS A 872 -28.73 2.89 8.32
CA LYS A 872 -27.50 3.68 8.16
C LYS A 872 -27.00 3.74 6.71
N MET A 873 -27.09 2.63 5.95
CA MET A 873 -26.74 2.64 4.52
C MET A 873 -27.68 3.53 3.70
N ALA A 874 -28.98 3.53 3.99
CA ALA A 874 -29.93 4.43 3.32
C ALA A 874 -29.69 5.90 3.68
N GLU A 875 -29.39 6.23 4.95
CA GLU A 875 -28.95 7.57 5.34
C GLU A 875 -27.69 8.01 4.58
N CYS A 876 -26.69 7.12 4.47
CA CYS A 876 -25.45 7.41 3.74
C CYS A 876 -25.71 7.63 2.24
N HIS A 877 -26.56 6.84 1.59
CA HIS A 877 -26.93 7.06 0.18
C HIS A 877 -27.62 8.41 -0.03
N ARG A 878 -28.59 8.79 0.83
CA ARG A 878 -29.30 10.07 0.78
C ARG A 878 -28.34 11.25 0.96
N ASN A 879 -27.51 11.19 2.01
CA ASN A 879 -26.54 12.24 2.33
C ASN A 879 -25.44 12.35 1.26
N ALA A 880 -25.01 11.23 0.67
CA ALA A 880 -24.07 11.24 -0.45
C ALA A 880 -24.70 11.91 -1.69
N ALA A 881 -25.97 11.62 -2.01
CA ALA A 881 -26.64 12.27 -3.14
C ALA A 881 -26.68 13.80 -2.97
N LEU A 882 -27.05 14.28 -1.79
CA LEU A 882 -27.02 15.71 -1.45
C LEU A 882 -25.60 16.29 -1.53
N LEU A 883 -24.58 15.61 -0.97
CA LEU A 883 -23.18 16.05 -1.04
C LEU A 883 -22.71 16.24 -2.48
N GLN A 884 -22.99 15.27 -3.35
CA GLN A 884 -22.55 15.28 -4.74
C GLN A 884 -23.26 16.40 -5.53
N LEU A 885 -24.55 16.66 -5.26
CA LEU A 885 -25.25 17.84 -5.78
C LEU A 885 -24.57 19.15 -5.33
N TYR A 886 -24.29 19.32 -4.04
CA TYR A 886 -23.69 20.54 -3.50
C TYR A 886 -22.25 20.80 -3.97
N ARG A 887 -21.52 19.74 -4.31
CA ARG A 887 -20.15 19.85 -4.84
C ARG A 887 -20.13 20.33 -6.29
N VAL A 888 -21.07 19.86 -7.12
CA VAL A 888 -21.11 20.13 -8.57
C VAL A 888 -22.01 21.33 -8.92
N PHE A 889 -23.05 21.57 -8.12
CA PHE A 889 -24.01 22.66 -8.26
C PHE A 889 -24.07 23.49 -6.97
N PRO A 890 -23.00 24.24 -6.61
CA PRO A 890 -22.90 24.94 -5.33
C PRO A 890 -24.02 25.97 -5.11
N ASP A 891 -24.63 26.50 -6.17
CA ASP A 891 -25.74 27.46 -6.08
C ASP A 891 -27.03 26.84 -5.50
N VAL A 892 -27.21 25.51 -5.62
CA VAL A 892 -28.29 24.77 -4.96
C VAL A 892 -28.15 24.90 -3.44
N LEU A 893 -26.94 24.67 -2.93
CA LEU A 893 -26.65 24.83 -1.50
C LEU A 893 -26.73 26.30 -1.06
N ARG A 894 -26.23 27.25 -1.86
CA ARG A 894 -26.29 28.69 -1.54
C ARG A 894 -27.73 29.15 -1.36
N ARG A 895 -28.64 28.78 -2.28
CA ARG A 895 -30.06 29.10 -2.19
C ARG A 895 -30.68 28.57 -0.91
N ARG A 896 -30.46 27.29 -0.58
CA ARG A 896 -30.97 26.69 0.66
C ARG A 896 -30.44 27.39 1.92
N LEU A 897 -29.23 27.92 1.89
CA LEU A 897 -28.63 28.67 3.00
C LEU A 897 -29.00 30.17 3.01
N GLY A 898 -29.78 30.66 2.04
CA GLY A 898 -30.11 32.09 1.90
C GLY A 898 -28.93 32.97 1.46
N LEU A 899 -27.94 32.39 0.78
CA LEU A 899 -26.68 33.02 0.34
C LEU A 899 -26.65 33.30 -1.18
N ASP A 900 -27.83 33.47 -1.81
CA ASP A 900 -27.93 33.70 -3.26
C ASP A 900 -27.14 34.93 -3.71
N GLY A 901 -26.33 34.76 -4.76
CA GLY A 901 -25.45 35.81 -5.29
C GLY A 901 -24.20 36.12 -4.46
N ILE A 902 -24.01 35.50 -3.29
CA ILE A 902 -22.83 35.73 -2.44
C ILE A 902 -21.72 34.70 -2.77
N PRO A 903 -20.50 35.13 -3.15
CA PRO A 903 -19.42 34.23 -3.57
C PRO A 903 -18.68 33.56 -2.40
N ILE A 904 -19.43 33.00 -1.43
CA ILE A 904 -18.88 32.21 -0.32
C ILE A 904 -18.56 30.78 -0.79
N SER A 905 -17.47 30.20 -0.27
CA SER A 905 -17.12 28.79 -0.48
C SER A 905 -18.05 27.87 0.31
N THR A 906 -18.54 26.83 -0.36
CA THR A 906 -19.38 25.77 0.23
C THR A 906 -18.56 24.61 0.81
N GLU A 907 -17.23 24.60 0.63
CA GLU A 907 -16.35 23.47 0.95
C GLU A 907 -16.38 23.06 2.43
N GLY A 908 -16.50 24.04 3.34
CA GLY A 908 -16.65 23.75 4.77
C GLY A 908 -17.95 22.99 5.11
N PHE A 909 -18.99 23.14 4.30
CA PHE A 909 -20.23 22.35 4.45
C PHE A 909 -20.06 20.95 3.85
N THR A 910 -19.49 20.84 2.65
CA THR A 910 -19.32 19.54 1.97
C THR A 910 -18.36 18.63 2.73
N LEU A 911 -17.24 19.15 3.25
CA LEU A 911 -16.33 18.42 4.14
C LEU A 911 -17.05 17.89 5.39
N ARG A 912 -17.84 18.73 6.09
CA ARG A 912 -18.57 18.28 7.30
C ARG A 912 -19.62 17.21 6.99
N LEU A 913 -20.30 17.31 5.86
CA LEU A 913 -21.26 16.30 5.42
C LEU A 913 -20.54 14.99 5.04
N ALA A 914 -19.40 15.06 4.35
CA ALA A 914 -18.59 13.89 4.02
C ALA A 914 -18.04 13.18 5.27
N LEU A 915 -17.52 13.93 6.24
CA LEU A 915 -17.08 13.37 7.53
C LEU A 915 -18.24 12.71 8.28
N ARG A 916 -19.43 13.32 8.32
CA ARG A 916 -20.62 12.70 8.94
C ARG A 916 -21.01 11.37 8.27
N ILE A 917 -20.93 11.28 6.94
CA ILE A 917 -21.20 10.02 6.21
C ILE A 917 -20.16 8.95 6.58
N LEU A 918 -18.88 9.31 6.68
CA LEU A 918 -17.81 8.40 7.10
C LEU A 918 -17.94 7.99 8.57
N ASP A 919 -18.34 8.89 9.47
CA ASP A 919 -18.62 8.60 10.89
C ASP A 919 -19.78 7.57 10.98
N THR A 920 -20.86 7.73 10.21
CA THR A 920 -21.95 6.75 10.13
C THR A 920 -21.47 5.39 9.61
N LEU A 921 -20.68 5.35 8.52
CA LEU A 921 -20.13 4.09 7.98
C LEU A 921 -19.10 3.42 8.92
N THR A 922 -18.36 4.21 9.71
CA THR A 922 -17.43 3.71 10.73
C THR A 922 -18.16 2.95 11.83
N SER A 923 -19.39 3.35 12.16
CA SER A 923 -20.26 2.63 13.11
C SER A 923 -20.80 1.28 12.59
N ILE A 924 -20.54 0.92 11.33
CA ILE A 924 -20.90 -0.39 10.75
C ILE A 924 -19.65 -1.30 10.79
N PRO A 925 -19.70 -2.46 11.48
CA PRO A 925 -18.59 -3.43 11.52
C PRO A 925 -18.22 -3.96 10.13
N SER A 926 -16.94 -4.23 9.88
CA SER A 926 -16.46 -4.75 8.59
C SER A 926 -16.89 -6.18 8.28
N GLN A 927 -17.48 -6.87 9.27
CA GLN A 927 -18.14 -8.17 9.12
C GLN A 927 -19.50 -8.05 8.43
N SER A 928 -20.17 -6.89 8.47
CA SER A 928 -21.54 -6.74 7.97
C SER A 928 -21.69 -7.03 6.48
N GLY A 929 -22.80 -7.67 6.09
CA GLY A 929 -23.20 -7.90 4.70
C GLY A 929 -23.40 -6.61 3.89
N THR A 930 -23.54 -5.45 4.54
CA THR A 930 -23.53 -4.14 3.86
C THR A 930 -22.15 -3.73 3.34
N THR A 931 -21.05 -4.31 3.82
CA THR A 931 -19.68 -3.86 3.54
C THR A 931 -19.32 -3.81 2.05
N PRO A 932 -19.64 -4.83 1.21
CA PRO A 932 -19.42 -4.77 -0.25
C PRO A 932 -20.12 -3.60 -0.95
N PHE A 933 -21.20 -3.08 -0.36
CA PHE A 933 -22.01 -2.01 -0.92
C PHE A 933 -21.52 -0.60 -0.53
N GLN A 934 -20.52 -0.50 0.36
CA GLN A 934 -19.95 0.79 0.80
C GLN A 934 -19.03 1.44 -0.25
N THR A 935 -18.56 0.68 -1.24
CA THR A 935 -17.54 1.09 -2.22
C THR A 935 -17.85 2.41 -2.94
N VAL A 936 -19.09 2.61 -3.38
CA VAL A 936 -19.52 3.85 -4.07
C VAL A 936 -19.47 5.06 -3.14
N LEU A 937 -19.90 4.88 -1.88
CA LEU A 937 -19.89 5.93 -0.86
C LEU A 937 -18.46 6.35 -0.52
N LEU A 938 -17.57 5.37 -0.27
CA LEU A 938 -16.15 5.62 0.04
C LEU A 938 -15.45 6.41 -1.06
N LEU A 939 -15.70 6.08 -2.33
CA LEU A 939 -15.20 6.86 -3.47
C LEU A 939 -15.74 8.29 -3.47
N ALA A 940 -17.07 8.45 -3.33
CA ALA A 940 -17.75 9.73 -3.40
C ALA A 940 -17.32 10.70 -2.28
N MET A 941 -17.06 10.20 -1.07
CA MET A 941 -16.57 11.01 0.07
C MET A 941 -15.12 11.43 -0.11
N SER A 942 -14.30 10.60 -0.77
CA SER A 942 -12.86 10.79 -0.84
C SER A 942 -12.44 12.09 -1.53
N SER A 943 -13.29 12.69 -2.38
CA SER A 943 -13.02 13.99 -3.01
C SER A 943 -13.06 15.19 -2.06
N GLU A 944 -13.71 15.05 -0.90
CA GLU A 944 -13.89 16.15 0.05
C GLU A 944 -12.85 16.13 1.19
N LEU A 945 -12.06 15.05 1.30
CA LEU A 945 -11.04 14.87 2.34
C LEU A 945 -9.76 15.68 2.04
N LYS A 946 -9.87 17.00 1.88
CA LYS A 946 -8.77 17.95 1.61
C LYS A 946 -8.24 18.58 2.90
N PHE A 947 -6.93 18.44 3.18
CA PHE A 947 -6.29 19.14 4.30
C PHE A 947 -6.42 20.67 4.15
N ALA A 948 -6.53 21.38 5.28
CA ALA A 948 -6.80 22.81 5.25
C ALA A 948 -5.54 23.62 4.91
N SER A 949 -5.67 24.56 3.97
CA SER A 949 -4.54 25.32 3.40
C SER A 949 -4.13 26.54 4.23
N HIS A 950 -2.86 26.58 4.66
CA HIS A 950 -2.06 27.79 4.93
C HIS A 950 -2.63 28.92 5.82
N VAL A 951 -3.18 28.61 7.00
CA VAL A 951 -3.12 29.50 8.18
C VAL A 951 -2.88 28.64 9.43
N PRO A 952 -1.96 28.99 10.35
CA PRO A 952 -1.79 28.24 11.59
C PRO A 952 -2.78 28.72 12.67
N ASP A 953 -3.87 27.98 12.84
CA ASP A 953 -4.78 28.13 13.99
C ASP A 953 -4.93 26.78 14.73
N MET A 954 -5.23 26.82 16.03
CA MET A 954 -5.27 25.65 16.91
C MET A 954 -6.35 24.64 16.49
N ASP A 955 -7.48 25.11 15.99
CA ASP A 955 -8.60 24.25 15.55
C ASP A 955 -8.27 23.50 14.24
N GLN A 956 -7.36 24.04 13.41
CA GLN A 956 -6.95 23.44 12.14
C GLN A 956 -6.18 22.13 12.33
N THR A 957 -5.47 21.97 13.44
CA THR A 957 -4.77 20.72 13.78
C THR A 957 -5.76 19.59 14.08
N SER A 958 -6.86 19.89 14.78
CA SER A 958 -7.96 18.95 15.02
C SER A 958 -8.64 18.53 13.71
N HIS A 959 -8.91 19.51 12.84
CA HIS A 959 -9.49 19.30 11.52
C HIS A 959 -8.64 18.37 10.63
N ASP A 960 -7.34 18.64 10.51
CA ASP A 960 -6.44 17.78 9.72
C ASP A 960 -6.30 16.36 10.30
N ILE A 961 -6.30 16.20 11.63
CA ILE A 961 -6.27 14.87 12.27
C ILE A 961 -7.53 14.07 11.89
N ARG A 962 -8.72 14.68 11.93
CA ARG A 962 -9.96 14.02 11.49
C ARG A 962 -9.89 13.59 10.02
N ILE A 963 -9.30 14.41 9.15
CA ILE A 963 -9.13 14.08 7.72
C ILE A 963 -8.12 12.93 7.54
N ALA A 964 -7.00 12.94 8.26
CA ALA A 964 -6.02 11.86 8.22
C ALA A 964 -6.65 10.52 8.66
N ASN A 965 -7.36 10.51 9.80
CA ASN A 965 -8.07 9.34 10.31
C ASN A 965 -9.15 8.85 9.33
N ALA A 966 -9.90 9.76 8.70
CA ALA A 966 -10.93 9.43 7.71
C ALA A 966 -10.35 8.81 6.42
N ARG A 967 -9.19 9.30 5.96
CA ARG A 967 -8.44 8.72 4.84
C ARG A 967 -7.91 7.33 5.20
N GLU A 968 -7.27 7.18 6.37
CA GLU A 968 -6.76 5.90 6.86
C GLU A 968 -7.88 4.85 7.00
N TRP A 969 -8.98 5.20 7.64
CA TRP A 969 -10.14 4.32 7.79
C TRP A 969 -10.71 3.90 6.43
N THR A 970 -10.78 4.82 5.45
CA THR A 970 -11.23 4.52 4.08
C THR A 970 -10.29 3.54 3.36
N VAL A 971 -8.97 3.67 3.54
CA VAL A 971 -7.98 2.71 3.03
C VAL A 971 -8.17 1.33 3.65
N THR A 972 -8.33 1.28 4.97
CA THR A 972 -8.54 0.03 5.72
C THR A 972 -9.82 -0.65 5.25
N ARG A 973 -10.96 0.06 5.21
CA ARG A 973 -12.26 -0.49 4.83
C ARG A 973 -12.30 -0.99 3.37
N LEU A 974 -11.65 -0.29 2.44
CA LEU A 974 -11.49 -0.79 1.05
C LEU A 974 -10.61 -2.04 0.98
N SER A 975 -9.57 -2.12 1.82
CA SER A 975 -8.67 -3.28 1.87
C SER A 975 -9.33 -4.51 2.50
N GLU A 976 -10.12 -4.33 3.58
CA GLU A 976 -10.95 -5.38 4.19
C GLU A 976 -11.96 -5.96 3.18
N ALA A 977 -12.61 -5.09 2.38
CA ALA A 977 -13.51 -5.51 1.32
C ALA A 977 -12.78 -6.27 0.19
N GLN A 978 -11.56 -5.85 -0.17
CA GLN A 978 -10.71 -6.53 -1.16
C GLN A 978 -10.28 -7.94 -0.71
N CYS A 979 -10.20 -8.23 0.60
CA CYS A 979 -9.97 -9.61 1.08
C CYS A 979 -11.15 -10.55 0.83
N LYS A 980 -12.38 -10.03 0.69
CA LYS A 980 -13.61 -10.81 0.47
C LYS A 980 -13.97 -10.97 -1.03
N ILE A 981 -13.41 -10.12 -1.90
CA ILE A 981 -13.81 -10.01 -3.31
C ILE A 981 -12.58 -10.22 -4.21
N PRO A 982 -12.64 -11.07 -5.26
CA PRO A 982 -11.49 -11.42 -6.08
C PRO A 982 -11.09 -10.31 -7.06
N GLY A 983 -9.89 -10.44 -7.61
CA GLY A 983 -9.39 -9.60 -8.69
C GLY A 983 -8.95 -8.20 -8.23
N GLN A 984 -8.40 -7.43 -9.15
CA GLN A 984 -7.74 -6.15 -8.86
C GLN A 984 -8.72 -4.96 -8.72
N ARG A 985 -10.05 -5.15 -8.69
CA ARG A 985 -11.00 -4.03 -8.84
C ARG A 985 -10.93 -3.01 -7.71
N LEU A 986 -11.00 -3.50 -6.46
CA LEU A 986 -10.94 -2.62 -5.28
C LEU A 986 -9.52 -2.08 -5.08
N TYR A 987 -8.49 -2.84 -5.45
CA TYR A 987 -7.11 -2.38 -5.52
C TYR A 987 -6.91 -1.22 -6.52
N THR A 988 -7.43 -1.33 -7.75
CA THR A 988 -7.40 -0.25 -8.75
C THR A 988 -8.20 0.96 -8.28
N LEU A 989 -9.36 0.76 -7.66
CA LEU A 989 -10.13 1.84 -7.05
C LEU A 989 -9.34 2.54 -5.92
N LEU A 990 -8.69 1.77 -5.05
CA LEU A 990 -7.84 2.29 -3.97
C LEU A 990 -6.64 3.07 -4.52
N LYS A 991 -6.00 2.61 -5.62
CA LYS A 991 -4.94 3.36 -6.31
C LYS A 991 -5.46 4.69 -6.87
N LYS A 992 -6.68 4.71 -7.44
CA LYS A 992 -7.36 5.94 -7.91
C LYS A 992 -7.69 6.90 -6.74
N VAL A 993 -8.21 6.39 -5.62
CA VAL A 993 -8.49 7.20 -4.40
C VAL A 993 -7.21 7.81 -3.84
N ARG A 994 -6.12 7.03 -3.70
CA ARG A 994 -4.81 7.54 -3.25
C ARG A 994 -4.24 8.60 -4.20
N ARG A 995 -4.36 8.39 -5.52
CA ARG A 995 -3.93 9.38 -6.53
C ARG A 995 -4.74 10.68 -6.43
N MET A 996 -6.05 10.59 -6.19
CA MET A 996 -6.91 11.75 -5.97
C MET A 996 -6.50 12.54 -4.71
N TRP A 997 -6.20 11.86 -3.61
CA TRP A 997 -5.69 12.53 -2.39
C TRP A 997 -4.33 13.19 -2.59
N ALA A 998 -3.39 12.52 -3.26
CA ALA A 998 -2.09 13.10 -3.59
C ALA A 998 -2.23 14.39 -4.42
N GLN A 999 -3.24 14.46 -5.29
CA GLN A 999 -3.58 15.66 -6.05
C GLN A 999 -4.30 16.71 -5.21
N LEU A 1000 -5.26 16.34 -4.35
CA LEU A 1000 -5.89 17.26 -3.37
C LEU A 1000 -4.86 17.93 -2.44
N ASP A 1001 -3.76 17.24 -2.12
CA ASP A 1001 -2.68 17.70 -1.23
C ASP A 1001 -1.66 18.65 -1.87
N VAL A 1002 -1.77 18.85 -3.20
CA VAL A 1002 -0.97 19.83 -3.98
C VAL A 1002 -1.85 20.83 -4.75
N ALA A 1003 -3.16 20.56 -4.86
CA ALA A 1003 -4.16 21.38 -5.52
C ALA A 1003 -4.26 22.78 -4.88
N GLY A 1004 -3.96 23.79 -5.67
CA GLY A 1004 -4.12 25.20 -5.33
C GLY A 1004 -5.59 25.59 -5.09
N PRO A 1005 -5.86 26.84 -4.69
CA PRO A 1005 -7.21 27.31 -4.39
C PRO A 1005 -8.17 27.36 -5.59
N PHE A 1006 -7.66 27.16 -6.82
CA PHE A 1006 -8.46 27.13 -8.05
C PHE A 1006 -8.54 25.74 -8.70
N ASP A 1007 -7.83 24.74 -8.15
CA ASP A 1007 -7.76 23.40 -8.74
C ASP A 1007 -8.95 22.55 -8.30
N VAL A 1008 -9.80 22.18 -9.27
CA VAL A 1008 -10.96 21.31 -9.04
C VAL A 1008 -10.54 19.86 -9.17
N VAL A 1009 -10.35 19.19 -8.02
CA VAL A 1009 -10.10 17.75 -7.93
C VAL A 1009 -11.38 17.02 -7.52
N PHE A 1010 -11.83 16.06 -8.33
CA PHE A 1010 -13.08 15.33 -8.14
C PHE A 1010 -12.95 13.87 -8.59
N TRP A 1011 -13.64 12.93 -7.93
CA TRP A 1011 -13.44 11.48 -8.16
C TRP A 1011 -13.70 11.04 -9.60
N LEU A 1012 -14.63 11.72 -10.29
CA LEU A 1012 -14.97 11.42 -11.67
C LEU A 1012 -13.76 11.60 -12.60
N ASP A 1013 -12.86 12.54 -12.29
CA ASP A 1013 -11.66 12.81 -13.09
C ASP A 1013 -10.60 11.70 -13.03
N TYR A 1014 -10.67 10.82 -12.01
CA TYR A 1014 -9.82 9.63 -11.87
C TYR A 1014 -10.51 8.37 -12.38
N MET A 1015 -11.82 8.45 -12.64
CA MET A 1015 -12.53 7.42 -13.40
C MET A 1015 -12.39 7.65 -14.90
N MET A 1016 -12.21 8.90 -15.35
CA MET A 1016 -12.21 9.32 -16.75
C MET A 1016 -11.07 8.77 -17.61
#